data_AF-A0A0E3QZK5-F1
#
_entry.id   AF-A0A0E3QZK5-F1
#
_cell.length_a   1.000
_cell.length_b   1.000
_cell.length_c   1.000
_cell.angle_alpha   90.00
_cell.angle_beta   90.00
_cell.angle_gamma   90.00
#
_symmetry.space_group_name_H-M   'P 1'
#
loop_
_entity.id
_entity.type
_entity.pdbx_description
1 polymer ?
#
loop_
_entity_poly.entity_id
_entity_poly.type
_entity_poly.pdbx_seq_one_letter_code
_entity_poly.pdbx_strand_id
1 'polypeptide(L)'
;MLKIMKNVIINRTQNSTQNRIKNITKNGFLLSIFFILLFVFVGSASAQTIEVNPGADILTKIDEAQAGDVIYFNPGTYDISQNWNIYNKPLSFIGAGADKVTFNFNDYTDLNFDFSDIETAHDILIENISFSASTSPSMRYVSVRGSNSYSTNVIIRNCKINHMRLSSTILNNIELSNNTYISDSSSSTGNVYGKLIITENQFDNSPCSVSRINNGGVIAGNTFTNITSDYAFSISRGDDITFSDNVISHCTGGGLSINSYCDRNIITGNTFDSNSVGITFELKNGKTGTGNKIYHNNFINNTVNINDDSPAGSVQYVSDAVKYSYKNKSYTSSLGNYYSDYTGADDDNNGIGDTSYAFGSSSDTAPLMGKITVSGDNITIAVPPNASVPIADFTATPTYGDVPLTVNFTDASTGNVSSYSWDFDDDGTVDSTEQNPVYTYTAAGNYTVNLTVANADGNDSEVKTDYIVVSESLPGAPVANFTANVTSGIAPLDVQFTDASTGNVSSYSWDFDNDGTVDSTEQNPVYNYTAAGNYTVNLTVTGQEGSDSEVKTDYIVVSEPLPGVPVANFTANRTSGKAPLDVQFTDASIGNISSYSWDFNNDGTVDSTEQNPLYTYDAVGTYTVNLTVSNEDGNDSEVKTGYIKVSSLSSAKPVANFSVTPTSGKTPLNVKFTDASTGSPTSWFWNFGDGSKSYRQNPIHKYSKAGIYTVNLTVKNAKGRNTVTKTDYIKVITKPVANFSATPTSGKTPLKVTFADTSTGIPDKWIWDFGDGSKTFHQNPTHKYSKAGIYTVNLTVKNAKGRNTVTKTEYIKVITKPVANFTSSVTSGKAPLKVTFTDTSTGIPDKWIWDFGDGSKSYLQNPTHKYSKAGTYAVNLTVKNAKGRNTITKTEYIKVV
;
A
#
# COMPACT_ATOMS: atom_id res chain seq x y z
N MET A 1 30.82 -43.74 9.37
CA MET A 1 31.80 -42.70 8.97
C MET A 1 32.42 -42.99 7.60
N LEU A 2 33.12 -44.12 7.38
CA LEU A 2 33.72 -44.47 6.07
C LEU A 2 32.71 -44.63 4.92
N LYS A 3 31.48 -45.08 5.22
CA LYS A 3 30.36 -45.20 4.28
C LYS A 3 29.77 -43.84 3.84
N ILE A 4 29.94 -42.80 4.68
CA ILE A 4 29.51 -41.43 4.38
C ILE A 4 30.56 -40.74 3.49
N MET A 5 31.86 -40.97 3.76
CA MET A 5 32.94 -40.48 2.88
C MET A 5 32.87 -41.11 1.48
N LYS A 6 32.54 -42.39 1.34
CA LYS A 6 32.40 -43.05 0.03
C LYS A 6 31.27 -42.48 -0.83
N ASN A 7 30.16 -42.05 -0.23
CA ASN A 7 29.06 -41.42 -0.97
C ASN A 7 29.37 -39.97 -1.39
N VAL A 8 30.28 -39.28 -0.69
CA VAL A 8 30.72 -37.91 -1.04
C VAL A 8 31.76 -37.92 -2.17
N ILE A 9 32.59 -38.96 -2.27
CA ILE A 9 33.58 -39.09 -3.36
C ILE A 9 32.89 -39.50 -4.69
N ILE A 10 31.80 -40.27 -4.64
CA ILE A 10 31.06 -40.69 -5.85
C ILE A 10 30.23 -39.52 -6.45
N ASN A 11 29.83 -38.53 -5.65
CA ASN A 11 29.11 -37.34 -6.12
C ASN A 11 29.99 -36.22 -6.70
N ARG A 12 31.33 -36.36 -6.67
CA ARG A 12 32.24 -35.37 -7.26
C ARG A 12 32.39 -35.46 -8.78
N THR A 13 31.90 -36.53 -9.41
CA THR A 13 32.16 -36.80 -10.84
C THR A 13 30.93 -36.73 -11.75
N GLN A 14 29.74 -36.48 -11.22
CA GLN A 14 28.53 -36.29 -12.02
C GLN A 14 27.62 -35.25 -11.37
N ASN A 15 27.74 -33.98 -11.75
CA ASN A 15 26.60 -33.04 -11.77
C ASN A 15 26.96 -31.76 -12.52
N SER A 16 26.14 -31.45 -13.52
CA SER A 16 26.28 -30.30 -14.41
C SER A 16 26.02 -28.96 -13.71
N THR A 17 26.59 -27.91 -14.30
CA THR A 17 26.73 -26.53 -13.83
C THR A 17 25.44 -25.89 -13.28
N GLN A 18 24.25 -26.30 -13.74
CA GLN A 18 22.96 -25.77 -13.25
C GLN A 18 22.54 -26.25 -11.86
N ASN A 19 23.05 -27.38 -11.36
CA ASN A 19 22.71 -27.88 -10.01
C ASN A 19 23.59 -27.31 -8.89
N ARG A 20 24.63 -26.51 -9.23
CA ARG A 20 25.44 -25.78 -8.24
C ARG A 20 24.70 -24.56 -7.70
N ILE A 21 23.90 -23.88 -8.51
CA ILE A 21 23.16 -22.65 -8.13
C ILE A 21 21.98 -22.99 -7.20
N LYS A 22 21.20 -24.04 -7.50
CA LYS A 22 20.03 -24.46 -6.69
C LYS A 22 20.36 -24.96 -5.28
N ASN A 23 21.60 -25.40 -5.05
CA ASN A 23 22.03 -25.85 -3.73
C ASN A 23 22.66 -24.74 -2.88
N ILE A 24 22.99 -23.57 -3.43
CA ILE A 24 23.65 -22.47 -2.71
C ILE A 24 22.63 -21.56 -2.01
N THR A 25 21.47 -21.26 -2.61
CA THR A 25 20.42 -20.44 -1.96
C THR A 25 19.65 -21.19 -0.88
N LYS A 26 19.35 -22.48 -1.09
CA LYS A 26 18.58 -23.29 -0.12
C LYS A 26 19.45 -23.95 0.95
N ASN A 27 20.72 -24.21 0.65
CA ASN A 27 21.67 -24.65 1.66
C ASN A 27 22.56 -23.52 2.17
N GLY A 28 22.59 -22.29 1.67
CA GLY A 28 23.48 -21.24 2.23
C GLY A 28 23.26 -20.99 3.72
N PHE A 29 21.99 -21.00 4.14
CA PHE A 29 21.58 -20.92 5.55
C PHE A 29 21.78 -22.22 6.33
N LEU A 30 21.69 -23.38 5.67
CA LEU A 30 21.92 -24.70 6.27
C LEU A 30 23.40 -25.09 6.28
N LEU A 31 24.21 -24.50 5.40
CA LEU A 31 25.64 -24.67 5.19
C LEU A 31 26.39 -23.67 6.05
N SER A 32 25.86 -22.47 6.32
CA SER A 32 26.32 -21.63 7.43
C SER A 32 26.11 -22.38 8.75
N ILE A 33 24.94 -22.99 8.97
CA ILE A 33 24.70 -23.88 10.13
C ILE A 33 25.60 -25.15 10.11
N PHE A 34 25.88 -25.72 8.94
CA PHE A 34 26.78 -26.88 8.80
C PHE A 34 28.26 -26.52 9.03
N PHE A 35 28.67 -25.28 8.71
CA PHE A 35 29.99 -24.73 9.06
C PHE A 35 30.05 -24.30 10.53
N ILE A 36 28.94 -23.80 11.11
CA ILE A 36 28.79 -23.52 12.55
C ILE A 36 28.97 -24.79 13.40
N LEU A 37 28.64 -25.97 12.87
CA LEU A 37 28.91 -27.27 13.53
C LEU A 37 30.30 -27.85 13.24
N LEU A 38 31.07 -27.25 12.33
CA LEU A 38 32.43 -27.65 12.00
C LEU A 38 33.49 -26.83 12.75
N PHE A 39 33.16 -25.62 13.21
CA PHE A 39 33.95 -24.90 14.21
C PHE A 39 33.65 -25.47 15.59
N VAL A 40 34.22 -26.65 15.83
CA VAL A 40 34.46 -27.13 17.18
C VAL A 40 35.25 -26.02 17.86
N PHE A 41 34.67 -25.37 18.88
CA PHE A 41 35.45 -24.66 19.89
C PHE A 41 36.54 -25.64 20.32
N VAL A 42 37.75 -25.50 19.79
CA VAL A 42 38.93 -26.19 20.31
C VAL A 42 39.35 -25.39 21.54
N GLY A 43 38.43 -25.24 22.49
CA GLY A 43 38.76 -24.86 23.84
C GLY A 43 39.50 -26.03 24.45
N SER A 44 40.72 -25.77 24.91
CA SER A 44 41.42 -26.65 25.82
C SER A 44 40.48 -27.11 26.95
N ALA A 45 40.72 -28.28 27.53
CA ALA A 45 39.90 -28.86 28.60
C ALA A 45 39.86 -28.02 29.92
N SER A 46 40.28 -26.75 29.89
CA SER A 46 40.39 -25.82 31.01
C SER A 46 39.63 -24.50 30.85
N ALA A 47 38.92 -24.24 29.74
CA ALA A 47 38.23 -22.95 29.53
C ALA A 47 37.07 -22.73 30.53
N GLN A 48 37.03 -21.56 31.18
CA GLN A 48 36.04 -21.17 32.18
C GLN A 48 35.24 -19.94 31.75
N THR A 49 34.10 -19.72 32.41
CA THR A 49 33.32 -18.48 32.30
C THR A 49 33.53 -17.64 33.54
N ILE A 50 34.00 -16.40 33.34
CA ILE A 50 34.25 -15.42 34.39
C ILE A 50 33.15 -14.37 34.31
N GLU A 51 32.26 -14.34 35.31
CA GLU A 51 31.19 -13.35 35.39
C GLU A 51 31.70 -12.00 35.92
N VAL A 52 31.26 -10.91 35.27
CA VAL A 52 31.67 -9.55 35.59
C VAL A 52 30.43 -8.67 35.74
N ASN A 53 30.30 -8.04 36.91
CA ASN A 53 29.23 -7.09 37.22
C ASN A 53 29.70 -5.63 37.00
N PRO A 54 28.79 -4.68 36.74
CA PRO A 54 29.12 -3.26 36.67
C PRO A 54 29.88 -2.78 37.92
N GLY A 55 30.92 -1.98 37.73
CA GLY A 55 31.79 -1.47 38.81
C GLY A 55 32.87 -2.44 39.30
N ALA A 56 32.96 -3.65 38.75
CA ALA A 56 34.09 -4.55 39.01
C ALA A 56 35.39 -4.03 38.39
N ASP A 57 36.53 -4.46 38.92
CA ASP A 57 37.85 -4.25 38.28
C ASP A 57 38.03 -5.27 37.14
N ILE A 58 37.65 -4.85 35.94
CA ILE A 58 37.57 -5.71 34.76
C ILE A 58 38.98 -6.02 34.22
N LEU A 59 39.93 -5.10 34.35
CA LEU A 59 41.29 -5.31 33.85
C LEU A 59 41.98 -6.44 34.63
N THR A 60 41.84 -6.44 35.96
CA THR A 60 42.33 -7.55 36.80
C THR A 60 41.69 -8.88 36.39
N LYS A 61 40.39 -8.90 36.05
CA LYS A 61 39.70 -10.12 35.55
C LYS A 61 40.24 -10.60 34.21
N ILE A 62 40.57 -9.68 33.29
CA ILE A 62 41.20 -9.99 32.00
C ILE A 62 42.62 -10.54 32.22
N ASP A 63 43.36 -10.00 33.18
CA ASP A 63 44.73 -10.44 33.49
C ASP A 63 44.76 -11.85 34.09
N GLU A 64 43.81 -12.18 34.97
CA GLU A 64 43.62 -13.51 35.58
C GLU A 64 43.18 -14.59 34.56
N ALA A 65 42.46 -14.19 33.50
CA ALA A 65 41.89 -15.09 32.52
C ALA A 65 42.94 -15.81 31.65
N GLN A 66 42.64 -17.05 31.28
CA GLN A 66 43.45 -17.92 30.43
C GLN A 66 42.93 -17.91 28.98
N ALA A 67 43.79 -18.32 28.04
CA ALA A 67 43.40 -18.46 26.63
C ALA A 67 42.19 -19.41 26.48
N GLY A 68 41.16 -18.96 25.74
CA GLY A 68 39.91 -19.70 25.54
C GLY A 68 38.82 -19.41 26.57
N ASP A 69 39.10 -18.65 27.63
CA ASP A 69 38.09 -18.25 28.61
C ASP A 69 37.05 -17.29 28.02
N VAL A 70 35.86 -17.33 28.63
CA VAL A 70 34.73 -16.43 28.32
C VAL A 70 34.56 -15.42 29.45
N ILE A 71 34.65 -14.14 29.15
CA ILE A 71 34.27 -13.07 30.05
C ILE A 71 32.80 -12.72 29.81
N TYR A 72 31.95 -13.02 30.78
CA TYR A 72 30.50 -12.79 30.71
C TYR A 72 30.11 -11.51 31.45
N PHE A 73 29.53 -10.56 30.73
CA PHE A 73 29.10 -9.26 31.26
C PHE A 73 27.60 -9.28 31.58
N ASN A 74 27.28 -9.09 32.86
CA ASN A 74 25.90 -8.92 33.33
C ASN A 74 25.32 -7.57 32.88
N PRO A 75 23.98 -7.39 32.88
CA PRO A 75 23.37 -6.13 32.49
C PRO A 75 23.91 -4.92 33.26
N GLY A 76 24.31 -3.87 32.54
CA GLY A 76 24.72 -2.58 33.08
C GLY A 76 25.74 -1.85 32.19
N THR A 77 26.28 -0.76 32.74
CA THR A 77 27.29 0.08 32.07
C THR A 77 28.67 -0.17 32.64
N TYR A 78 29.66 -0.26 31.76
CA TYR A 78 31.06 -0.52 32.05
C TYR A 78 31.90 0.64 31.50
N ASP A 79 32.34 1.53 32.38
CA ASP A 79 33.15 2.68 31.99
C ASP A 79 34.62 2.27 31.77
N ILE A 80 35.16 2.62 30.61
CA ILE A 80 36.53 2.34 30.19
C ILE A 80 37.31 3.65 30.30
N SER A 81 38.15 3.74 31.34
CA SER A 81 38.94 4.93 31.66
C SER A 81 40.43 4.81 31.30
N GLN A 82 40.85 3.68 30.72
CA GLN A 82 42.22 3.43 30.26
C GLN A 82 42.21 2.41 29.12
N ASN A 83 43.29 2.37 28.33
CA ASN A 83 43.46 1.39 27.26
C ASN A 83 43.51 -0.04 27.80
N TRP A 84 42.73 -0.93 27.22
CA TRP A 84 42.77 -2.36 27.52
C TRP A 84 43.41 -3.10 26.37
N ASN A 85 44.63 -3.59 26.58
CA ASN A 85 45.37 -4.32 25.56
C ASN A 85 45.44 -5.81 25.90
N ILE A 86 44.71 -6.61 25.14
CA ILE A 86 44.62 -8.06 25.29
C ILE A 86 45.61 -8.68 24.32
N TYR A 87 46.85 -8.86 24.78
CA TYR A 87 47.94 -9.42 23.98
C TYR A 87 47.99 -10.94 24.07
N ASN A 88 47.95 -11.62 22.92
CA ASN A 88 48.17 -13.06 22.78
C ASN A 88 47.29 -13.95 23.70
N LYS A 89 46.16 -13.42 24.19
CA LYS A 89 45.16 -14.10 25.02
C LYS A 89 43.81 -14.08 24.29
N PRO A 90 43.44 -15.13 23.54
CA PRO A 90 42.17 -15.19 22.84
C PRO A 90 41.02 -15.39 23.84
N LEU A 91 40.44 -14.28 24.28
CA LEU A 91 39.31 -14.24 25.21
C LEU A 91 38.02 -13.93 24.45
N SER A 92 36.93 -14.63 24.79
CA SER A 92 35.59 -14.33 24.24
C SER A 92 34.82 -13.41 25.18
N PHE A 93 34.19 -12.37 24.65
CA PHE A 93 33.43 -11.37 25.41
C PHE A 93 31.94 -11.57 25.09
N ILE A 94 31.13 -11.92 26.09
CA ILE A 94 29.70 -12.18 25.89
C ILE A 94 28.87 -11.35 26.86
N GLY A 95 27.89 -10.60 26.36
CA GLY A 95 26.94 -9.84 27.16
C GLY A 95 25.56 -10.50 27.30
N ALA A 96 24.76 -9.98 28.22
CA ALA A 96 23.36 -10.36 28.41
C ALA A 96 22.39 -9.81 27.32
N GLY A 97 22.88 -8.92 26.45
CA GLY A 97 22.13 -8.27 25.36
C GLY A 97 22.78 -6.95 24.96
N ALA A 98 22.83 -6.62 23.66
CA ALA A 98 23.42 -5.37 23.17
C ALA A 98 22.67 -4.11 23.64
N ASP A 99 21.43 -4.27 24.10
CA ASP A 99 20.62 -3.23 24.73
C ASP A 99 20.79 -3.17 26.26
N LYS A 100 21.50 -4.13 26.84
CA LYS A 100 21.64 -4.34 28.29
C LYS A 100 23.06 -4.17 28.79
N VAL A 101 24.07 -4.40 27.96
CA VAL A 101 25.49 -4.30 28.29
C VAL A 101 26.11 -3.21 27.44
N THR A 102 26.56 -2.14 28.10
CA THR A 102 27.15 -0.99 27.42
C THR A 102 28.56 -0.73 27.96
N PHE A 103 29.55 -0.77 27.09
CA PHE A 103 30.89 -0.25 27.32
C PHE A 103 30.90 1.21 26.94
N ASN A 104 31.23 2.06 27.90
CA ASN A 104 31.31 3.51 27.71
C ASN A 104 32.77 3.93 27.73
N PHE A 105 33.30 4.39 26.60
CA PHE A 105 34.69 4.79 26.47
C PHE A 105 34.86 6.26 26.83
N ASN A 106 35.76 6.55 27.77
CA ASN A 106 36.24 7.90 28.00
C ASN A 106 37.15 8.35 26.84
N ASP A 107 37.30 9.66 26.67
CA ASP A 107 38.19 10.23 25.65
C ASP A 107 39.60 9.60 25.72
N TYR A 108 40.09 9.09 24.58
CA TYR A 108 41.42 8.50 24.36
C TYR A 108 41.62 7.08 24.92
N THR A 109 40.54 6.31 25.06
CA THR A 109 40.61 4.91 25.50
C THR A 109 40.15 3.93 24.42
N ASP A 110 40.90 2.84 24.25
CA ASP A 110 40.66 1.79 23.27
C ASP A 110 40.64 0.40 23.93
N LEU A 111 39.81 -0.49 23.39
CA LEU A 111 39.85 -1.93 23.62
C LEU A 111 40.58 -2.60 22.45
N ASN A 112 41.81 -3.05 22.69
CA ASN A 112 42.71 -3.62 21.69
C ASN A 112 42.89 -5.11 21.92
N PHE A 113 42.43 -5.92 20.97
CA PHE A 113 42.74 -7.34 20.86
C PHE A 113 43.91 -7.52 19.88
N ASP A 114 45.10 -7.90 20.36
CA ASP A 114 46.28 -8.08 19.50
C ASP A 114 46.83 -9.50 19.61
N PHE A 115 46.77 -10.23 18.50
CA PHE A 115 47.17 -11.64 18.39
C PHE A 115 48.39 -11.84 17.49
N SER A 116 49.19 -10.80 17.25
CA SER A 116 50.28 -10.82 16.26
C SER A 116 51.25 -12.00 16.40
N ASP A 117 51.44 -12.53 17.62
CA ASP A 117 52.47 -13.54 17.93
C ASP A 117 51.89 -14.93 18.27
N ILE A 118 50.58 -15.17 18.10
CA ILE A 118 49.99 -16.48 18.41
C ILE A 118 50.13 -17.45 17.22
N GLU A 119 50.85 -18.56 17.42
CA GLU A 119 51.07 -19.59 16.39
C GLU A 119 49.88 -20.55 16.20
N THR A 120 48.98 -20.63 17.18
CA THR A 120 47.91 -21.63 17.25
C THR A 120 46.52 -21.03 17.03
N ALA A 121 45.64 -21.80 16.39
CA ALA A 121 44.32 -21.30 15.99
C ALA A 121 43.36 -21.17 17.17
N HIS A 122 42.74 -20.00 17.27
CA HIS A 122 41.79 -19.68 18.34
C HIS A 122 40.63 -18.86 17.79
N ASP A 123 39.44 -19.17 18.30
CA ASP A 123 38.20 -18.47 17.99
C ASP A 123 37.91 -17.44 19.07
N ILE A 124 37.57 -16.22 18.65
CA ILE A 124 37.13 -15.15 19.55
C ILE A 124 35.71 -14.80 19.17
N LEU A 125 34.85 -14.79 20.19
CA LEU A 125 33.46 -14.37 20.07
C LEU A 125 33.25 -13.07 20.85
N ILE A 126 32.78 -12.04 20.16
CA ILE A 126 32.23 -10.82 20.77
C ILE A 126 30.73 -10.82 20.47
N GLU A 127 29.90 -11.01 21.49
CA GLU A 127 28.46 -11.18 21.28
C GLU A 127 27.63 -10.41 22.31
N ASN A 128 26.51 -9.81 21.87
CA ASN A 128 25.51 -9.18 22.73
C ASN A 128 26.03 -7.99 23.56
N ILE A 129 26.89 -7.16 22.99
CA ILE A 129 27.51 -6.01 23.68
C ILE A 129 27.34 -4.72 22.85
N SER A 130 27.08 -3.60 23.53
CA SER A 130 27.18 -2.26 22.96
C SER A 130 28.46 -1.57 23.39
N PHE A 131 29.16 -0.95 22.44
CA PHE A 131 30.34 -0.12 22.63
C PHE A 131 29.98 1.30 22.19
N SER A 132 29.75 2.18 23.16
CA SER A 132 29.32 3.57 22.95
C SER A 132 30.40 4.55 23.44
N ALA A 133 30.49 5.72 22.82
CA ALA A 133 31.53 6.71 23.11
C ALA A 133 30.97 8.03 23.64
N SER A 134 31.78 8.74 24.43
CA SER A 134 31.62 10.19 24.65
C SER A 134 32.24 10.99 23.51
N THR A 135 31.46 11.29 22.48
CA THR A 135 31.58 12.53 21.67
C THR A 135 32.79 12.79 20.74
N SER A 136 33.84 11.95 20.62
CA SER A 136 34.99 12.27 19.73
C SER A 136 35.05 11.42 18.44
N PRO A 137 34.92 12.01 17.24
CA PRO A 137 34.89 11.28 15.97
C PRO A 137 36.26 10.81 15.44
N SER A 138 37.38 11.10 16.13
CA SER A 138 38.74 10.79 15.66
C SER A 138 39.34 9.49 16.23
N MET A 139 38.58 8.72 17.01
CA MET A 139 39.10 7.62 17.84
C MET A 139 38.62 6.23 17.41
N ARG A 140 39.30 5.17 17.88
CA ARG A 140 39.11 3.77 17.45
C ARG A 140 38.86 2.87 18.66
N TYR A 141 37.63 2.88 19.17
CA TYR A 141 37.28 2.30 20.46
C TYR A 141 37.43 0.77 20.54
N VAL A 142 37.25 0.05 19.43
CA VAL A 142 37.46 -1.40 19.40
C VAL A 142 38.38 -1.75 18.23
N SER A 143 39.55 -2.31 18.55
CA SER A 143 40.54 -2.73 17.57
C SER A 143 40.81 -4.23 17.69
N VAL A 144 40.72 -4.97 16.59
CA VAL A 144 41.11 -6.39 16.53
C VAL A 144 42.23 -6.56 15.52
N ARG A 145 43.35 -7.12 15.95
CA ARG A 145 44.54 -7.36 15.14
C ARG A 145 44.88 -8.85 15.08
N GLY A 146 44.88 -9.41 13.87
CA GLY A 146 45.12 -10.83 13.62
C GLY A 146 46.59 -11.27 13.75
N SER A 147 46.78 -12.59 13.73
CA SER A 147 48.06 -13.29 13.84
C SER A 147 48.84 -13.35 12.52
N ASN A 148 50.17 -13.32 12.58
CA ASN A 148 51.02 -13.58 11.41
C ASN A 148 50.97 -15.04 10.89
N SER A 149 50.34 -15.96 11.64
CA SER A 149 50.35 -17.42 11.43
C SER A 149 49.02 -18.00 10.90
N TYR A 150 48.11 -17.19 10.37
CA TYR A 150 46.85 -17.65 9.74
C TYR A 150 45.86 -18.35 10.69
N SER A 151 45.89 -18.04 11.97
CA SER A 151 45.32 -18.91 13.00
C SER A 151 44.06 -18.34 13.69
N THR A 152 43.87 -17.02 13.72
CA THR A 152 42.81 -16.38 14.51
C THR A 152 41.48 -16.24 13.74
N ASN A 153 40.38 -16.76 14.29
CA ASN A 153 39.02 -16.50 13.80
C ASN A 153 38.33 -15.46 14.68
N VAL A 154 37.67 -14.48 14.07
CA VAL A 154 36.97 -13.40 14.78
C VAL A 154 35.49 -13.45 14.43
N ILE A 155 34.65 -13.61 15.44
CA ILE A 155 33.20 -13.67 15.32
C ILE A 155 32.60 -12.54 16.15
N ILE A 156 31.85 -11.66 15.51
CA ILE A 156 31.11 -10.57 16.16
C ILE A 156 29.64 -10.69 15.82
N ARG A 157 28.79 -10.75 16.84
CA ARG A 157 27.35 -11.02 16.68
C ARG A 157 26.48 -10.15 17.56
N ASN A 158 25.39 -9.62 17.00
CA ASN A 158 24.39 -8.86 17.74
C ASN A 158 25.04 -7.82 18.66
N CYS A 159 25.93 -7.00 18.11
CA CYS A 159 26.64 -5.95 18.83
C CYS A 159 26.24 -4.57 18.31
N LYS A 160 26.44 -3.52 19.11
CA LYS A 160 26.42 -2.13 18.63
C LYS A 160 27.82 -1.58 18.82
N ILE A 161 28.51 -1.21 17.75
CA ILE A 161 29.92 -0.83 17.82
C ILE A 161 30.10 0.53 17.16
N ASN A 162 30.40 1.55 17.97
CA ASN A 162 30.86 2.82 17.42
C ASN A 162 32.39 2.79 17.24
N HIS A 163 32.87 3.25 16.09
CA HIS A 163 34.29 3.28 15.69
C HIS A 163 35.07 1.94 15.86
N MET A 164 34.69 0.93 15.09
CA MET A 164 35.42 -0.34 14.98
C MET A 164 36.61 -0.24 14.00
N ARG A 165 37.72 -0.89 14.36
CA ARG A 165 38.81 -1.19 13.43
C ARG A 165 39.18 -2.66 13.47
N LEU A 166 39.13 -3.31 12.31
CA LEU A 166 39.74 -4.62 12.12
C LEU A 166 41.09 -4.37 11.42
N SER A 167 42.20 -4.49 12.14
CA SER A 167 43.54 -4.05 11.69
C SER A 167 44.20 -5.01 10.67
N SER A 168 45.27 -4.54 10.03
CA SER A 168 45.84 -5.02 8.76
C SER A 168 46.78 -6.24 8.84
N THR A 169 46.71 -7.08 9.88
CA THR A 169 47.43 -8.37 9.91
C THR A 169 46.47 -9.55 9.77
N ILE A 170 47.00 -10.64 9.23
CA ILE A 170 46.29 -11.78 8.68
C ILE A 170 45.21 -12.31 9.64
N LEU A 171 43.95 -12.29 9.21
CA LEU A 171 42.85 -12.98 9.89
C LEU A 171 42.51 -14.26 9.13
N ASN A 172 42.16 -15.33 9.86
CA ASN A 172 41.73 -16.58 9.25
C ASN A 172 40.28 -16.42 8.77
N ASN A 173 39.28 -16.63 9.63
CA ASN A 173 37.88 -16.34 9.30
C ASN A 173 37.40 -15.08 10.02
N ILE A 174 36.60 -14.26 9.33
CA ILE A 174 35.88 -13.14 9.94
C ILE A 174 34.39 -13.38 9.74
N GLU A 175 33.65 -13.32 10.84
CA GLU A 175 32.19 -13.32 10.83
C GLU A 175 31.67 -12.06 11.53
N LEU A 176 30.93 -11.23 10.80
CA LEU A 176 30.08 -10.16 11.34
C LEU A 176 28.63 -10.55 11.04
N SER A 177 27.81 -10.83 12.06
CA SER A 177 26.45 -11.30 11.80
C SER A 177 25.41 -10.91 12.84
N ASN A 178 24.15 -11.24 12.56
CA ASN A 178 23.01 -11.16 13.48
C ASN A 178 22.74 -9.75 14.02
N ASN A 179 22.46 -8.78 13.14
CA ASN A 179 22.08 -7.41 13.49
C ASN A 179 23.18 -6.63 14.24
N THR A 180 24.44 -6.80 13.82
CA THR A 180 25.49 -5.91 14.33
C THR A 180 25.34 -4.53 13.70
N TYR A 181 25.30 -3.48 14.53
CA TYR A 181 25.25 -2.08 14.10
C TYR A 181 26.64 -1.46 14.24
N ILE A 182 27.19 -0.93 13.15
CA ILE A 182 28.53 -0.32 13.12
C ILE A 182 28.40 1.11 12.62
N SER A 183 28.87 2.08 13.41
CA SER A 183 28.84 3.51 13.05
C SER A 183 30.22 4.16 13.09
N ASP A 184 30.39 5.22 12.28
CA ASP A 184 31.54 6.12 12.22
C ASP A 184 32.92 5.42 12.17
N SER A 185 32.98 4.25 11.54
CA SER A 185 34.15 3.37 11.56
C SER A 185 35.00 3.51 10.30
N SER A 186 36.31 3.73 10.45
CA SER A 186 37.27 3.56 9.35
C SER A 186 37.71 2.10 9.26
N SER A 187 36.82 1.22 8.78
CA SER A 187 37.08 -0.22 8.79
C SER A 187 37.84 -0.67 7.54
N SER A 188 39.16 -0.83 7.67
CA SER A 188 40.00 -1.50 6.67
C SER A 188 40.37 -2.91 7.15
N THR A 189 39.51 -3.89 6.88
CA THR A 189 39.89 -5.30 7.02
C THR A 189 41.10 -5.60 6.13
N GLY A 190 42.21 -6.01 6.72
CA GLY A 190 43.42 -6.35 5.95
C GLY A 190 43.26 -7.62 5.10
N ASN A 191 44.25 -8.52 5.19
CA ASN A 191 44.22 -9.78 4.46
C ASN A 191 43.40 -10.84 5.23
N VAL A 192 42.37 -11.39 4.59
CA VAL A 192 41.56 -12.50 5.09
C VAL A 192 41.96 -13.78 4.34
N TYR A 193 42.54 -14.74 5.05
CA TYR A 193 43.03 -15.99 4.44
C TYR A 193 41.97 -17.11 4.39
N GLY A 194 41.09 -17.14 5.37
CA GLY A 194 39.91 -17.99 5.40
C GLY A 194 38.72 -17.32 4.74
N LYS A 195 37.53 -17.51 5.31
CA LYS A 195 36.26 -16.98 4.81
C LYS A 195 35.91 -15.64 5.43
N LEU A 196 35.36 -14.77 4.59
CA LEU A 196 34.69 -13.54 5.03
C LEU A 196 33.17 -13.75 5.03
N ILE A 197 32.53 -13.59 6.19
CA ILE A 197 31.07 -13.69 6.34
C ILE A 197 30.59 -12.39 6.96
N ILE A 198 29.79 -11.62 6.22
CA ILE A 198 29.17 -10.39 6.71
C ILE A 198 27.69 -10.48 6.38
N THR A 199 26.83 -10.74 7.36
CA THR A 199 25.40 -10.97 7.08
C THR A 199 24.45 -10.29 8.05
N GLU A 200 23.38 -9.70 7.53
CA GLU A 200 22.30 -9.11 8.33
C GLU A 200 22.78 -7.98 9.29
N ASN A 201 23.69 -7.11 8.83
CA ASN A 201 24.24 -6.01 9.63
C ASN A 201 23.83 -4.63 9.10
N GLN A 202 24.07 -3.60 9.92
CA GLN A 202 23.85 -2.20 9.56
C GLN A 202 25.15 -1.42 9.71
N PHE A 203 25.57 -0.73 8.65
CA PHE A 203 26.75 0.10 8.58
C PHE A 203 26.33 1.53 8.24
N ASP A 204 26.54 2.46 9.17
CA ASP A 204 26.23 3.88 8.97
C ASP A 204 27.52 4.70 9.04
N ASN A 205 27.79 5.49 8.00
CA ASN A 205 29.04 6.24 7.85
C ASN A 205 30.31 5.39 8.14
N SER A 206 30.26 4.10 7.80
CA SER A 206 31.28 3.10 8.12
C SER A 206 31.69 2.30 6.88
N PRO A 207 32.62 2.79 6.06
CA PRO A 207 33.11 2.06 4.90
C PRO A 207 33.86 0.79 5.31
N CYS A 208 33.71 -0.27 4.52
CA CYS A 208 34.42 -1.54 4.68
C CYS A 208 35.34 -1.82 3.50
N SER A 209 36.66 -1.91 3.74
CA SER A 209 37.63 -2.25 2.71
C SER A 209 38.36 -3.55 3.04
N VAL A 210 38.42 -4.48 2.10
CA VAL A 210 39.13 -5.77 2.22
C VAL A 210 40.28 -5.85 1.21
N SER A 211 41.52 -6.03 1.68
CA SER A 211 42.69 -6.01 0.80
C SER A 211 42.98 -7.32 0.06
N ARG A 212 42.54 -8.46 0.61
CA ARG A 212 42.69 -9.80 0.02
C ARG A 212 41.73 -10.80 0.67
N ILE A 213 41.10 -11.67 -0.11
CA ILE A 213 40.30 -12.81 0.35
C ILE A 213 40.73 -14.07 -0.40
N ASN A 214 41.25 -15.08 0.31
CA ASN A 214 41.78 -16.29 -0.35
C ASN A 214 40.78 -17.45 -0.46
N ASN A 215 39.74 -17.51 0.37
CA ASN A 215 38.83 -18.67 0.43
C ASN A 215 37.34 -18.29 0.26
N GLY A 216 37.09 -17.19 -0.45
CA GLY A 216 35.76 -16.65 -0.74
C GLY A 216 35.02 -16.14 0.49
N GLY A 217 33.74 -15.82 0.29
CA GLY A 217 32.93 -15.21 1.32
C GLY A 217 31.48 -14.97 0.93
N VAL A 218 30.67 -14.61 1.92
CA VAL A 218 29.27 -14.22 1.73
C VAL A 218 29.07 -12.89 2.44
N ILE A 219 28.68 -11.87 1.67
CA ILE A 219 28.26 -10.57 2.16
C ILE A 219 26.80 -10.41 1.78
N ALA A 220 25.88 -10.66 2.73
CA ALA A 220 24.46 -10.71 2.38
C ALA A 220 23.48 -10.12 3.40
N GLY A 221 22.44 -9.44 2.91
CA GLY A 221 21.39 -8.90 3.78
C GLY A 221 21.82 -7.70 4.62
N ASN A 222 22.92 -7.02 4.27
CA ASN A 222 23.42 -5.88 5.03
C ASN A 222 22.88 -4.55 4.49
N THR A 223 22.82 -3.54 5.35
CA THR A 223 22.48 -2.17 4.98
C THR A 223 23.68 -1.27 5.17
N PHE A 224 24.07 -0.52 4.13
CA PHE A 224 25.10 0.50 4.17
C PHE A 224 24.48 1.87 3.85
N THR A 225 24.65 2.85 4.74
CA THR A 225 24.08 4.19 4.61
C THR A 225 25.09 5.30 4.89
N ASN A 226 24.89 6.45 4.24
CA ASN A 226 25.56 7.72 4.54
C ASN A 226 27.10 7.64 4.48
N ILE A 227 27.66 6.82 3.59
CA ILE A 227 29.11 6.68 3.45
C ILE A 227 29.66 7.84 2.61
N THR A 228 30.45 8.72 3.22
CA THR A 228 30.94 9.94 2.53
C THR A 228 32.40 9.90 2.09
N SER A 229 33.24 9.09 2.74
CA SER A 229 34.70 9.15 2.59
C SER A 229 35.30 8.15 1.58
N ASP A 230 34.63 7.03 1.30
CA ASP A 230 35.11 5.92 0.47
C ASP A 230 33.91 5.10 -0.06
N TYR A 231 34.14 4.02 -0.80
CA TYR A 231 33.10 3.06 -1.16
C TYR A 231 32.53 2.38 0.10
N ALA A 232 31.22 2.15 0.12
CA ALA A 232 30.57 1.44 1.22
C ALA A 232 31.18 0.05 1.45
N PHE A 233 31.51 -0.64 0.35
CA PHE A 233 32.28 -1.86 0.39
C PHE A 233 33.32 -1.89 -0.73
N SER A 234 34.56 -2.27 -0.41
CA SER A 234 35.65 -2.38 -1.37
C SER A 234 36.38 -3.72 -1.24
N ILE A 235 36.58 -4.40 -2.37
CA ILE A 235 37.28 -5.70 -2.43
C ILE A 235 38.50 -5.56 -3.34
N SER A 236 39.66 -5.94 -2.81
CA SER A 236 40.88 -6.15 -3.59
C SER A 236 41.31 -7.61 -3.47
N ARG A 237 41.81 -8.22 -4.55
CA ARG A 237 42.36 -9.59 -4.55
C ARG A 237 41.45 -10.61 -3.84
N GLY A 238 40.16 -10.62 -4.20
CA GLY A 238 39.15 -11.50 -3.63
C GLY A 238 38.46 -12.32 -4.71
N ASP A 239 38.48 -13.64 -4.54
CA ASP A 239 37.82 -14.58 -5.43
C ASP A 239 36.64 -15.28 -4.74
N ASP A 240 35.65 -15.72 -5.52
CA ASP A 240 34.54 -16.58 -5.07
C ASP A 240 33.68 -15.94 -3.94
N ILE A 241 33.44 -14.63 -4.04
CA ILE A 241 32.60 -13.87 -3.09
C ILE A 241 31.18 -13.78 -3.63
N THR A 242 30.19 -14.05 -2.77
CA THR A 242 28.78 -13.76 -3.06
C THR A 242 28.38 -12.50 -2.31
N PHE A 243 28.05 -11.44 -3.04
CA PHE A 243 27.55 -10.18 -2.52
C PHE A 243 26.06 -10.08 -2.89
N SER A 244 25.16 -10.36 -1.95
CA SER A 244 23.73 -10.49 -2.28
C SER A 244 22.75 -9.88 -1.28
N ASP A 245 21.58 -9.44 -1.76
CA ASP A 245 20.51 -8.95 -0.91
C ASP A 245 20.90 -7.77 0.01
N ASN A 246 21.96 -7.02 -0.33
CA ASN A 246 22.38 -5.85 0.43
C ASN A 246 21.66 -4.59 -0.05
N VAL A 247 21.48 -3.62 0.84
CA VAL A 247 20.98 -2.28 0.53
C VAL A 247 22.11 -1.29 0.75
N ILE A 248 22.52 -0.59 -0.30
CA ILE A 248 23.57 0.43 -0.28
C ILE A 248 22.94 1.73 -0.74
N SER A 249 22.85 2.72 0.16
CA SER A 249 22.16 3.96 -0.18
C SER A 249 22.78 5.22 0.40
N HIS A 250 22.60 6.33 -0.32
CA HIS A 250 23.08 7.65 0.10
C HIS A 250 24.60 7.70 0.33
N CYS A 251 25.37 6.92 -0.44
CA CYS A 251 26.82 6.90 -0.37
C CYS A 251 27.43 7.85 -1.42
N THR A 252 28.10 8.92 -0.97
CA THR A 252 28.78 9.86 -1.88
C THR A 252 30.17 9.38 -2.28
N GLY A 253 30.81 8.49 -1.51
CA GLY A 253 32.09 7.87 -1.87
C GLY A 253 31.97 6.68 -2.85
N GLY A 254 30.75 6.16 -3.06
CA GLY A 254 30.43 5.04 -3.94
C GLY A 254 29.83 3.85 -3.20
N GLY A 255 29.17 2.94 -3.93
CA GLY A 255 28.52 1.77 -3.36
C GLY A 255 29.49 0.59 -3.18
N LEU A 256 29.77 -0.14 -4.26
CA LEU A 256 30.68 -1.29 -4.25
C LEU A 256 31.86 -1.05 -5.18
N SER A 257 33.09 -1.29 -4.71
CA SER A 257 34.31 -1.29 -5.52
C SER A 257 34.89 -2.70 -5.61
N ILE A 258 35.12 -3.17 -6.84
CA ILE A 258 35.81 -4.43 -7.13
C ILE A 258 37.11 -4.09 -7.88
N ASN A 259 38.22 -4.21 -7.16
CA ASN A 259 39.54 -3.82 -7.64
C ASN A 259 40.27 -4.97 -8.33
N SER A 260 41.48 -4.68 -8.80
CA SER A 260 42.32 -5.62 -9.54
C SER A 260 42.50 -6.98 -8.83
N TYR A 261 42.62 -8.04 -9.65
CA TYR A 261 42.82 -9.43 -9.23
C TYR A 261 41.64 -10.09 -8.50
N CYS A 262 40.41 -9.63 -8.72
CA CYS A 262 39.20 -10.30 -8.24
C CYS A 262 38.54 -11.12 -9.36
N ASP A 263 38.14 -12.36 -9.06
CA ASP A 263 37.49 -13.25 -10.03
C ASP A 263 36.39 -14.13 -9.40
N ARG A 264 35.46 -14.65 -10.22
CA ARG A 264 34.36 -15.55 -9.78
C ARG A 264 33.45 -14.99 -8.69
N ASN A 265 33.34 -13.66 -8.59
CA ASN A 265 32.43 -13.02 -7.65
C ASN A 265 31.01 -12.91 -8.23
N ILE A 266 29.99 -13.06 -7.40
CA ILE A 266 28.58 -12.97 -7.79
C ILE A 266 27.94 -11.83 -7.02
N ILE A 267 27.47 -10.81 -7.74
CA ILE A 267 26.78 -9.64 -7.22
C ILE A 267 25.31 -9.74 -7.66
N THR A 268 24.39 -10.05 -6.74
CA THR A 268 22.99 -10.30 -7.12
C THR A 268 21.96 -9.97 -6.04
N GLY A 269 20.77 -9.50 -6.41
CA GLY A 269 19.71 -9.18 -5.45
C GLY A 269 19.94 -7.92 -4.62
N ASN A 270 20.99 -7.15 -4.91
CA ASN A 270 21.32 -5.94 -4.14
C ASN A 270 20.50 -4.74 -4.62
N THR A 271 20.33 -3.75 -3.75
CA THR A 271 19.75 -2.45 -4.08
C THR A 271 20.79 -1.35 -3.87
N PHE A 272 21.16 -0.67 -4.95
CA PHE A 272 22.01 0.52 -4.96
C PHE A 272 21.13 1.74 -5.20
N ASP A 273 20.87 2.53 -4.17
CA ASP A 273 19.92 3.66 -4.22
C ASP A 273 20.58 4.99 -3.86
N SER A 274 20.50 5.98 -4.75
CA SER A 274 20.93 7.36 -4.47
C SER A 274 22.41 7.48 -4.10
N ASN A 275 23.28 6.72 -4.78
CA ASN A 275 24.73 6.78 -4.61
C ASN A 275 25.40 7.61 -5.72
N SER A 276 26.60 8.13 -5.46
CA SER A 276 27.41 8.78 -6.52
C SER A 276 27.78 7.79 -7.62
N VAL A 277 28.20 6.58 -7.24
CA VAL A 277 28.40 5.44 -8.13
C VAL A 277 27.82 4.20 -7.46
N GLY A 278 27.00 3.42 -8.18
CA GLY A 278 26.48 2.15 -7.67
C GLY A 278 27.60 1.12 -7.50
N ILE A 279 28.25 0.74 -8.61
CA ILE A 279 29.38 -0.18 -8.62
C ILE A 279 30.51 0.34 -9.50
N THR A 280 31.76 0.17 -9.04
CA THR A 280 32.97 0.40 -9.83
C THR A 280 33.78 -0.89 -9.98
N PHE A 281 34.17 -1.21 -11.22
CA PHE A 281 35.11 -2.28 -11.55
C PHE A 281 36.45 -1.69 -12.04
N GLU A 282 37.54 -1.96 -11.32
CA GLU A 282 38.90 -1.53 -11.67
C GLU A 282 39.83 -2.74 -11.94
N LEU A 283 39.50 -3.53 -12.97
CA LEU A 283 40.20 -4.78 -13.29
C LEU A 283 41.42 -4.61 -14.22
N LYS A 284 42.19 -3.51 -14.08
CA LYS A 284 43.29 -3.11 -14.98
C LYS A 284 44.39 -4.15 -15.21
N ASN A 285 44.54 -5.14 -14.33
CA ASN A 285 45.48 -6.28 -14.45
C ASN A 285 44.82 -7.64 -14.10
N GLY A 286 43.49 -7.75 -14.21
CA GLY A 286 42.75 -8.96 -13.89
C GLY A 286 43.07 -10.11 -14.86
N LYS A 287 42.98 -11.35 -14.39
CA LYS A 287 43.01 -12.52 -15.29
C LYS A 287 41.85 -12.37 -16.27
N THR A 288 42.14 -12.22 -17.55
CA THR A 288 41.13 -12.19 -18.60
C THR A 288 40.49 -13.58 -18.70
N GLY A 289 39.25 -13.72 -18.22
CA GLY A 289 38.50 -14.97 -18.34
C GLY A 289 37.49 -15.32 -17.23
N THR A 290 36.29 -14.74 -17.30
CA THR A 290 34.97 -15.42 -17.12
C THR A 290 34.36 -15.72 -15.73
N GLY A 291 34.76 -15.09 -14.63
CA GLY A 291 34.15 -15.39 -13.33
C GLY A 291 33.15 -14.38 -12.77
N ASN A 292 33.41 -13.07 -12.87
CA ASN A 292 32.58 -12.08 -12.18
C ASN A 292 31.21 -11.94 -12.84
N LYS A 293 30.15 -11.98 -12.04
CA LYS A 293 28.76 -11.90 -12.50
C LYS A 293 27.99 -10.87 -11.71
N ILE A 294 27.19 -10.07 -12.40
CA ILE A 294 26.37 -9.01 -11.85
C ILE A 294 25.00 -9.05 -12.52
N TYR A 295 23.99 -9.52 -11.80
CA TYR A 295 22.64 -9.67 -12.33
C TYR A 295 21.61 -9.64 -11.19
N HIS A 296 20.35 -9.32 -11.51
CA HIS A 296 19.25 -9.16 -10.54
C HIS A 296 19.48 -8.08 -9.49
N ASN A 297 20.25 -7.04 -9.77
CA ASN A 297 20.39 -5.90 -8.87
C ASN A 297 19.44 -4.76 -9.26
N ASN A 298 19.09 -3.91 -8.30
CA ASN A 298 18.32 -2.70 -8.50
C ASN A 298 19.24 -1.48 -8.38
N PHE A 299 19.44 -0.76 -9.48
CA PHE A 299 20.12 0.52 -9.52
C PHE A 299 19.09 1.64 -9.61
N ILE A 300 19.00 2.45 -8.55
CA ILE A 300 17.95 3.45 -8.38
C ILE A 300 18.60 4.79 -8.08
N ASN A 301 18.27 5.82 -8.86
CA ASN A 301 18.67 7.21 -8.61
C ASN A 301 20.19 7.43 -8.35
N ASN A 302 21.06 6.53 -8.83
CA ASN A 302 22.50 6.75 -8.72
C ASN A 302 22.95 7.75 -9.80
N THR A 303 23.97 8.56 -9.52
CA THR A 303 24.54 9.45 -10.54
C THR A 303 25.21 8.64 -11.65
N VAL A 304 25.90 7.55 -11.28
CA VAL A 304 26.43 6.53 -12.20
C VAL A 304 26.03 5.16 -11.67
N ASN A 305 25.35 4.34 -12.47
CA ASN A 305 24.96 3.00 -11.99
C ASN A 305 26.15 2.06 -11.93
N ILE A 306 26.88 1.94 -13.04
CA ILE A 306 28.05 1.07 -13.17
C ILE A 306 29.16 1.85 -13.87
N ASN A 307 30.34 1.87 -13.24
CA ASN A 307 31.58 2.32 -13.85
C ASN A 307 32.49 1.11 -14.07
N ASP A 308 32.61 0.64 -15.31
CA ASP A 308 33.39 -0.54 -15.68
C ASP A 308 34.51 -0.19 -16.65
N ASP A 309 35.73 -0.09 -16.13
CA ASP A 309 36.97 0.12 -16.89
C ASP A 309 37.69 -1.21 -17.22
N SER A 310 37.01 -2.35 -17.06
CA SER A 310 37.60 -3.67 -17.25
C SER A 310 37.73 -4.03 -18.74
N PRO A 311 38.69 -4.91 -19.11
CA PRO A 311 38.73 -5.47 -20.45
C PRO A 311 37.41 -6.17 -20.82
N ALA A 312 36.97 -6.05 -22.07
CA ALA A 312 35.73 -6.66 -22.55
C ALA A 312 35.64 -8.16 -22.20
N GLY A 313 34.50 -8.58 -21.66
CA GLY A 313 34.25 -9.96 -21.24
C GLY A 313 34.77 -10.33 -19.84
N SER A 314 35.30 -9.38 -19.07
CA SER A 314 35.74 -9.60 -17.68
C SER A 314 34.57 -9.75 -16.69
N VAL A 315 33.40 -9.21 -17.03
CA VAL A 315 32.18 -9.20 -16.20
C VAL A 315 30.99 -9.66 -17.03
N GLN A 316 30.15 -10.53 -16.47
CA GLN A 316 28.88 -10.96 -17.06
C GLN A 316 27.73 -10.20 -16.41
N TYR A 317 26.93 -9.51 -17.23
CA TYR A 317 25.83 -8.66 -16.76
C TYR A 317 24.46 -9.35 -16.76
N VAL A 318 24.39 -10.59 -17.24
CA VAL A 318 23.15 -11.37 -17.32
C VAL A 318 23.30 -12.71 -16.63
N SER A 319 22.19 -13.18 -16.07
CA SER A 319 22.10 -14.49 -15.42
C SER A 319 22.03 -15.64 -16.43
N ASP A 320 22.21 -16.87 -15.95
CA ASP A 320 21.67 -18.04 -16.65
C ASP A 320 20.13 -17.94 -16.70
N ALA A 321 19.47 -18.66 -17.62
CA ALA A 321 18.03 -18.61 -17.74
C ALA A 321 17.31 -19.05 -16.44
N VAL A 322 16.42 -18.18 -15.95
CA VAL A 322 15.65 -18.37 -14.70
C VAL A 322 14.16 -18.17 -14.93
N LYS A 323 13.34 -18.75 -14.05
CA LYS A 323 11.89 -18.51 -14.04
C LYS A 323 11.59 -17.23 -13.27
N TYR A 324 10.75 -16.38 -13.82
CA TYR A 324 10.31 -15.16 -13.16
C TYR A 324 8.85 -14.84 -13.46
N SER A 325 8.28 -13.92 -12.67
CA SER A 325 6.93 -13.40 -12.87
C SER A 325 6.93 -11.91 -13.21
N TYR A 326 6.16 -11.52 -14.22
CA TYR A 326 5.91 -10.12 -14.60
C TYR A 326 4.44 -9.97 -15.01
N LYS A 327 3.77 -8.88 -14.58
CA LYS A 327 2.32 -8.67 -14.81
C LYS A 327 1.45 -9.91 -14.51
N ASN A 328 1.76 -10.62 -13.41
CA ASN A 328 1.12 -11.88 -13.00
C ASN A 328 1.22 -13.07 -14.00
N LYS A 329 2.07 -12.96 -15.03
CA LYS A 329 2.42 -14.05 -15.96
C LYS A 329 3.80 -14.61 -15.60
N SER A 330 4.07 -15.86 -16.00
CA SER A 330 5.35 -16.53 -15.75
C SER A 330 6.14 -16.68 -17.04
N TYR A 331 7.43 -16.35 -16.98
CA TYR A 331 8.36 -16.36 -18.09
C TYR A 331 9.62 -17.16 -17.72
N THR A 332 10.46 -17.46 -18.72
CA THR A 332 11.78 -18.07 -18.51
C THR A 332 12.78 -17.45 -19.48
N SER A 333 13.73 -16.69 -18.95
CA SER A 333 14.76 -16.01 -19.73
C SER A 333 16.00 -15.72 -18.86
N SER A 334 17.09 -15.31 -19.49
CA SER A 334 18.22 -14.68 -18.80
C SER A 334 17.84 -13.26 -18.40
N LEU A 335 18.19 -12.87 -17.17
CA LEU A 335 17.84 -11.58 -16.61
C LEU A 335 19.10 -10.78 -16.30
N GLY A 336 19.09 -9.50 -16.64
CA GLY A 336 20.11 -8.53 -16.25
C GLY A 336 19.77 -7.83 -14.94
N ASN A 337 20.01 -6.53 -14.91
CA ASN A 337 19.78 -5.65 -13.78
C ASN A 337 18.68 -4.63 -14.09
N TYR A 338 18.05 -4.10 -13.05
CA TYR A 338 17.13 -2.98 -13.17
C TYR A 338 17.92 -1.66 -13.02
N TYR A 339 17.67 -0.72 -13.93
CA TYR A 339 18.24 0.62 -13.90
C TYR A 339 17.11 1.65 -13.98
N SER A 340 17.02 2.57 -13.01
CA SER A 340 15.92 3.54 -12.95
C SER A 340 15.91 4.56 -14.08
N ASP A 341 17.06 4.76 -14.74
CA ASP A 341 17.28 5.64 -15.90
C ASP A 341 17.19 4.88 -17.24
N TYR A 342 16.88 3.58 -17.24
CA TYR A 342 16.67 2.82 -18.47
C TYR A 342 15.35 3.23 -19.14
N THR A 343 15.43 3.56 -20.44
CA THR A 343 14.30 4.07 -21.24
C THR A 343 14.01 3.23 -22.48
N GLY A 344 14.59 2.03 -22.58
CA GLY A 344 14.31 1.12 -23.70
C GLY A 344 12.89 0.56 -23.67
N ALA A 345 12.44 0.06 -24.82
CA ALA A 345 11.12 -0.56 -24.98
C ALA A 345 11.13 -2.04 -24.55
N ASP A 346 9.93 -2.57 -24.27
CA ASP A 346 9.63 -3.98 -23.95
C ASP A 346 8.46 -4.40 -24.85
N ASP A 347 8.77 -4.54 -26.15
CA ASP A 347 7.79 -4.76 -27.22
C ASP A 347 7.09 -6.12 -27.08
N ASP A 348 7.81 -7.12 -26.56
CA ASP A 348 7.25 -8.46 -26.30
C ASP A 348 6.56 -8.58 -24.91
N ASN A 349 6.59 -7.50 -24.12
CA ASN A 349 5.93 -7.35 -22.83
C ASN A 349 6.29 -8.49 -21.86
N ASN A 350 7.56 -8.88 -21.87
CA ASN A 350 8.11 -9.91 -21.01
C ASN A 350 8.79 -9.32 -19.75
N GLY A 351 8.94 -7.99 -19.65
CA GLY A 351 9.57 -7.30 -18.53
C GLY A 351 11.08 -7.11 -18.64
N ILE A 352 11.66 -7.44 -19.79
CA ILE A 352 13.06 -7.26 -20.16
C ILE A 352 13.07 -6.29 -21.34
N GLY A 353 13.94 -5.30 -21.29
CA GLY A 353 14.08 -4.34 -22.37
C GLY A 353 14.78 -4.92 -23.60
N ASP A 354 14.28 -4.58 -24.78
CA ASP A 354 14.76 -5.09 -26.07
C ASP A 354 16.07 -4.43 -26.53
N THR A 355 16.44 -3.29 -25.95
CA THR A 355 17.70 -2.60 -26.21
C THR A 355 18.66 -2.76 -25.04
N SER A 356 19.92 -3.07 -25.31
CA SER A 356 20.93 -3.23 -24.26
C SER A 356 21.18 -1.90 -23.52
N TYR A 357 21.36 -1.94 -22.20
CA TYR A 357 21.79 -0.80 -21.42
C TYR A 357 23.32 -0.69 -21.49
N ALA A 358 23.82 0.32 -22.19
CA ALA A 358 25.26 0.52 -22.43
C ALA A 358 25.89 1.42 -21.36
N PHE A 359 27.07 1.04 -20.89
CA PHE A 359 27.88 1.83 -19.96
C PHE A 359 29.36 1.62 -20.25
N GLY A 360 30.06 2.70 -20.61
CA GLY A 360 31.44 2.62 -21.08
C GLY A 360 31.57 1.73 -22.32
N SER A 361 32.43 0.72 -22.26
CA SER A 361 32.63 -0.29 -23.32
C SER A 361 31.88 -1.61 -23.10
N SER A 362 31.10 -1.68 -22.03
CA SER A 362 30.31 -2.85 -21.62
C SER A 362 28.80 -2.56 -21.78
N SER A 363 27.99 -3.61 -21.73
CA SER A 363 26.54 -3.46 -21.72
C SER A 363 25.85 -4.62 -20.99
N ASP A 364 24.70 -4.31 -20.41
CA ASP A 364 23.71 -5.30 -19.98
C ASP A 364 22.75 -5.57 -21.14
N THR A 365 22.72 -6.82 -21.62
CA THR A 365 21.92 -7.21 -22.79
C THR A 365 20.50 -7.62 -22.44
N ALA A 366 20.14 -7.68 -21.15
CA ALA A 366 18.80 -8.00 -20.68
C ALA A 366 18.39 -7.06 -19.54
N PRO A 367 18.43 -5.73 -19.73
CA PRO A 367 18.04 -4.77 -18.70
C PRO A 367 16.57 -4.97 -18.34
N LEU A 368 16.22 -4.79 -17.07
CA LEU A 368 14.87 -5.07 -16.59
C LEU A 368 14.00 -3.80 -16.65
N MET A 369 12.72 -3.96 -17.00
CA MET A 369 11.77 -2.84 -17.10
C MET A 369 11.32 -2.31 -15.75
N GLY A 370 11.50 -3.08 -14.68
CA GLY A 370 11.11 -2.67 -13.34
C GLY A 370 11.94 -3.34 -12.26
N LYS A 371 11.76 -2.87 -11.03
CA LYS A 371 12.52 -3.36 -9.88
C LYS A 371 12.38 -4.87 -9.74
N ILE A 372 13.50 -5.55 -9.59
CA ILE A 372 13.54 -6.99 -9.37
C ILE A 372 13.50 -7.30 -7.88
N THR A 373 12.68 -8.29 -7.51
CA THR A 373 12.64 -8.87 -6.16
C THR A 373 12.98 -10.34 -6.26
N VAL A 374 13.98 -10.77 -5.50
CA VAL A 374 14.40 -12.18 -5.39
C VAL A 374 14.02 -12.68 -4.00
N SER A 375 13.12 -13.65 -3.91
CA SER A 375 12.68 -14.26 -2.65
C SER A 375 12.73 -15.78 -2.74
N GLY A 376 13.86 -16.36 -2.34
CA GLY A 376 14.13 -17.79 -2.51
C GLY A 376 14.18 -18.17 -4.00
N ASP A 377 13.28 -19.06 -4.42
CA ASP A 377 13.15 -19.49 -5.83
C ASP A 377 12.22 -18.58 -6.65
N ASN A 378 11.57 -17.58 -6.03
CA ASN A 378 10.64 -16.69 -6.70
C ASN A 378 11.35 -15.40 -7.11
N ILE A 379 11.40 -15.15 -8.41
CA ILE A 379 11.89 -13.88 -8.99
C ILE A 379 10.68 -13.13 -9.55
N THR A 380 10.52 -11.89 -9.16
CA THR A 380 9.44 -11.02 -9.66
C THR A 380 10.02 -9.71 -10.15
N ILE A 381 9.61 -9.31 -11.35
CA ILE A 381 9.89 -7.99 -11.91
C ILE A 381 8.64 -7.14 -11.65
N ALA A 382 8.80 -6.02 -10.94
CA ALA A 382 7.72 -5.08 -10.72
C ALA A 382 7.33 -4.41 -12.05
N VAL A 383 6.07 -4.03 -12.19
CA VAL A 383 5.68 -3.13 -13.28
C VAL A 383 6.30 -1.76 -12.97
N PRO A 384 7.03 -1.12 -13.90
CA PRO A 384 7.61 0.20 -13.67
C PRO A 384 6.53 1.17 -13.18
N PRO A 385 6.87 2.11 -12.27
CA PRO A 385 5.91 3.07 -11.73
C PRO A 385 5.21 3.97 -12.77
N ASN A 386 5.64 3.97 -14.04
CA ASN A 386 5.14 4.86 -15.09
C ASN A 386 4.73 4.12 -16.39
N ALA A 387 4.03 2.99 -16.26
CA ALA A 387 3.26 2.42 -17.36
C ALA A 387 1.79 2.34 -16.95
N SER A 388 1.18 3.51 -16.78
CA SER A 388 -0.28 3.64 -16.83
C SER A 388 -0.65 4.23 -18.18
N VAL A 389 -1.77 3.77 -18.72
CA VAL A 389 -2.53 4.51 -19.74
C VAL A 389 -2.51 6.00 -19.32
N PRO A 390 -2.23 6.94 -20.23
CA PRO A 390 -2.28 8.35 -19.89
C PRO A 390 -3.67 8.67 -19.33
N ILE A 391 -3.79 9.63 -18.42
CA ILE A 391 -5.10 10.07 -17.91
C ILE A 391 -5.39 11.39 -18.59
N ALA A 392 -6.45 11.43 -19.39
CA ALA A 392 -6.86 12.62 -20.11
C ALA A 392 -7.36 13.70 -19.12
N ASP A 393 -6.89 14.93 -19.27
CA ASP A 393 -7.52 16.11 -18.66
C ASP A 393 -7.14 17.35 -19.48
N PHE A 394 -7.95 18.39 -19.40
CA PHE A 394 -7.67 19.64 -20.09
C PHE A 394 -8.40 20.83 -19.46
N THR A 395 -7.92 22.03 -19.75
CA THR A 395 -8.59 23.28 -19.44
C THR A 395 -8.81 24.09 -20.71
N ALA A 396 -9.72 25.06 -20.66
CA ALA A 396 -10.01 25.93 -21.79
C ALA A 396 -10.20 27.37 -21.31
N THR A 397 -9.77 28.35 -22.09
CA THR A 397 -9.98 29.77 -21.78
C THR A 397 -10.17 30.60 -23.05
N PRO A 398 -11.22 31.43 -23.13
CA PRO A 398 -12.39 31.50 -22.23
C PRO A 398 -13.34 30.27 -22.39
N THR A 399 -14.16 29.96 -21.38
CA THR A 399 -15.20 28.90 -21.48
C THR A 399 -16.59 29.43 -21.83
N TYR A 400 -16.74 30.75 -21.94
CA TYR A 400 -17.96 31.41 -22.38
C TYR A 400 -17.63 32.69 -23.17
N GLY A 401 -18.50 33.07 -24.09
CA GLY A 401 -18.40 34.34 -24.81
C GLY A 401 -19.29 34.37 -26.06
N ASP A 402 -19.22 35.48 -26.79
CA ASP A 402 -20.05 35.69 -27.96
C ASP A 402 -19.42 35.12 -29.23
N VAL A 403 -20.24 34.74 -30.20
CA VAL A 403 -19.79 34.34 -31.53
C VAL A 403 -19.12 35.52 -32.28
N PRO A 404 -17.96 35.32 -32.94
CA PRO A 404 -17.11 34.14 -32.91
C PRO A 404 -16.27 34.06 -31.62
N LEU A 405 -16.31 32.90 -30.95
CA LEU A 405 -15.54 32.67 -29.73
C LEU A 405 -14.28 31.85 -30.03
N THR A 406 -13.12 32.50 -29.99
CA THR A 406 -11.82 31.82 -30.04
C THR A 406 -11.41 31.34 -28.65
N VAL A 407 -11.23 30.03 -28.50
CA VAL A 407 -10.90 29.35 -27.24
C VAL A 407 -9.52 28.72 -27.34
N ASN A 408 -8.68 28.97 -26.34
CA ASN A 408 -7.39 28.30 -26.18
C ASN A 408 -7.58 27.09 -25.27
N PHE A 409 -7.24 25.91 -25.76
CA PHE A 409 -7.24 24.67 -24.99
C PHE A 409 -5.84 24.39 -24.48
N THR A 410 -5.75 24.01 -23.20
CA THR A 410 -4.50 23.64 -22.55
C THR A 410 -4.63 22.22 -22.03
N ASP A 411 -3.79 21.33 -22.54
CA ASP A 411 -3.65 19.96 -22.05
C ASP A 411 -3.22 19.95 -20.57
N ALA A 412 -3.93 19.16 -19.78
CA ALA A 412 -3.63 18.89 -18.37
C ALA A 412 -3.47 17.37 -18.12
N SER A 413 -3.37 16.57 -19.19
CA SER A 413 -3.28 15.12 -19.12
C SER A 413 -2.02 14.69 -18.37
N THR A 414 -2.12 13.56 -17.66
CA THR A 414 -1.01 12.99 -16.88
C THR A 414 -0.58 11.64 -17.44
N GLY A 415 0.64 11.22 -17.13
CA GLY A 415 1.27 10.07 -17.77
C GLY A 415 2.02 10.45 -19.05
N ASN A 416 2.85 9.54 -19.57
CA ASN A 416 3.62 9.79 -20.79
C ASN A 416 2.66 9.77 -22.00
N VAL A 417 2.23 10.93 -22.50
CA VAL A 417 1.38 11.07 -23.70
C VAL A 417 2.24 11.13 -24.96
N SER A 418 1.92 10.33 -25.98
CA SER A 418 2.57 10.39 -27.30
C SER A 418 1.70 10.95 -28.42
N SER A 419 0.38 11.04 -28.23
CA SER A 419 -0.56 11.60 -29.21
C SER A 419 -1.80 12.20 -28.57
N TYR A 420 -2.35 13.24 -29.21
CA TYR A 420 -3.57 13.95 -28.82
C TYR A 420 -4.60 13.85 -29.94
N SER A 421 -5.88 13.77 -29.59
CA SER A 421 -7.01 13.83 -30.52
C SER A 421 -8.14 14.59 -29.86
N TRP A 422 -8.38 15.80 -30.36
CA TRP A 422 -9.42 16.71 -29.90
C TRP A 422 -10.63 16.63 -30.82
N ASP A 423 -11.80 16.55 -30.21
CA ASP A 423 -13.11 16.67 -30.82
C ASP A 423 -13.85 17.76 -30.03
N PHE A 424 -14.07 18.92 -30.66
CA PHE A 424 -14.57 20.13 -29.98
C PHE A 424 -16.09 20.23 -29.94
N ASP A 425 -16.80 19.35 -30.64
CA ASP A 425 -18.26 19.28 -30.65
C ASP A 425 -18.85 17.88 -30.34
N ASP A 426 -17.99 16.91 -30.01
CA ASP A 426 -18.30 15.50 -29.69
C ASP A 426 -19.10 14.81 -30.80
N ASP A 427 -18.82 15.17 -32.06
CA ASP A 427 -19.46 14.59 -33.24
C ASP A 427 -18.82 13.26 -33.70
N GLY A 428 -17.71 12.88 -33.05
CA GLY A 428 -16.93 11.68 -33.33
C GLY A 428 -15.83 11.88 -34.38
N THR A 429 -15.63 13.11 -34.85
CA THR A 429 -14.54 13.49 -35.75
C THR A 429 -13.42 14.23 -35.00
N VAL A 430 -12.18 14.00 -35.42
CA VAL A 430 -11.02 14.65 -34.78
C VAL A 430 -10.76 15.98 -35.46
N ASP A 431 -10.95 17.07 -34.73
CA ASP A 431 -10.69 18.44 -35.17
C ASP A 431 -9.21 18.83 -35.09
N SER A 432 -8.48 18.33 -34.08
CA SER A 432 -7.06 18.66 -33.89
C SER A 432 -6.25 17.56 -33.24
N THR A 433 -4.95 17.53 -33.55
CA THR A 433 -3.96 16.62 -32.95
C THR A 433 -2.82 17.38 -32.24
N GLU A 434 -2.93 18.71 -32.10
CA GLU A 434 -1.96 19.51 -31.36
C GLU A 434 -2.14 19.32 -29.85
N GLN A 435 -1.08 19.49 -29.05
CA GLN A 435 -1.19 19.38 -27.59
C GLN A 435 -2.05 20.49 -26.98
N ASN A 436 -1.85 21.74 -27.41
CA ASN A 436 -2.57 22.91 -26.91
C ASN A 436 -3.20 23.68 -28.09
N PRO A 437 -4.30 23.16 -28.67
CA PRO A 437 -4.89 23.75 -29.86
C PRO A 437 -5.67 25.03 -29.56
N VAL A 438 -5.87 25.83 -30.60
CA VAL A 438 -6.79 26.98 -30.59
C VAL A 438 -7.93 26.68 -31.54
N TYR A 439 -9.17 26.81 -31.07
CA TYR A 439 -10.36 26.55 -31.88
C TYR A 439 -11.32 27.74 -31.82
N THR A 440 -12.00 28.04 -32.92
CA THR A 440 -12.96 29.15 -33.00
C THR A 440 -14.35 28.64 -33.31
N TYR A 441 -15.26 28.81 -32.35
CA TYR A 441 -16.67 28.49 -32.51
C TYR A 441 -17.37 29.64 -33.25
N THR A 442 -17.97 29.32 -34.40
CA THR A 442 -18.58 30.30 -35.31
C THR A 442 -20.10 30.33 -35.27
N ALA A 443 -20.71 29.53 -34.40
CA ALA A 443 -22.15 29.52 -34.13
C ALA A 443 -22.40 29.57 -32.63
N ALA A 444 -23.57 30.09 -32.24
CA ALA A 444 -24.02 30.01 -30.86
C ALA A 444 -24.45 28.59 -30.51
N GLY A 445 -24.17 28.15 -29.28
CA GLY A 445 -24.45 26.80 -28.82
C GLY A 445 -23.66 26.44 -27.55
N ASN A 446 -24.05 25.32 -26.96
CA ASN A 446 -23.27 24.66 -25.91
C ASN A 446 -22.50 23.50 -26.56
N TYR A 447 -21.18 23.51 -26.41
CA TYR A 447 -20.29 22.53 -27.04
C TYR A 447 -19.70 21.59 -26.00
N THR A 448 -19.79 20.29 -26.28
CA THR A 448 -19.12 19.24 -25.51
C THR A 448 -17.75 19.02 -26.12
N VAL A 449 -16.70 19.01 -25.30
CA VAL A 449 -15.33 18.82 -25.76
C VAL A 449 -14.80 17.49 -25.26
N ASN A 450 -14.21 16.72 -26.15
CA ASN A 450 -13.60 15.42 -25.89
C ASN A 450 -12.12 15.47 -26.27
N LEU A 451 -11.26 15.18 -25.29
CA LEU A 451 -9.83 14.96 -25.52
C LEU A 451 -9.52 13.49 -25.31
N THR A 452 -9.00 12.83 -26.34
CA THR A 452 -8.39 11.50 -26.25
C THR A 452 -6.87 11.61 -26.32
N VAL A 453 -6.18 11.07 -25.31
CA VAL A 453 -4.71 10.96 -25.29
C VAL A 453 -4.28 9.51 -25.33
N ALA A 454 -3.15 9.22 -25.99
CA ALA A 454 -2.66 7.86 -26.11
C ALA A 454 -1.14 7.75 -25.97
N ASN A 455 -0.71 6.55 -25.58
CA ASN A 455 0.67 6.08 -25.63
C ASN A 455 0.74 4.60 -26.01
N ALA A 456 1.94 4.02 -25.98
CA ALA A 456 2.15 2.62 -26.32
C ALA A 456 1.38 1.63 -25.41
N ASP A 457 0.97 2.06 -24.21
CA ASP A 457 0.27 1.24 -23.22
C ASP A 457 -1.26 1.35 -23.30
N GLY A 458 -1.82 2.35 -23.99
CA GLY A 458 -3.26 2.51 -24.21
C GLY A 458 -3.71 3.95 -24.47
N ASN A 459 -5.02 4.18 -24.42
CA ASN A 459 -5.63 5.51 -24.50
C ASN A 459 -6.62 5.77 -23.37
N ASP A 460 -6.83 7.04 -23.06
CA ASP A 460 -7.89 7.53 -22.17
C ASP A 460 -8.52 8.77 -22.78
N SER A 461 -9.77 9.03 -22.40
CA SER A 461 -10.55 10.13 -22.94
C SER A 461 -11.25 10.88 -21.81
N GLU A 462 -11.17 12.21 -21.85
CA GLU A 462 -11.90 13.10 -20.95
C GLU A 462 -12.95 13.86 -21.76
N VAL A 463 -14.21 13.79 -21.30
CA VAL A 463 -15.35 14.44 -21.95
C VAL A 463 -15.94 15.46 -21.00
N LYS A 464 -15.91 16.74 -21.39
CA LYS A 464 -16.55 17.83 -20.65
C LYS A 464 -17.79 18.28 -21.39
N THR A 465 -18.94 17.81 -20.92
CA THR A 465 -20.28 18.13 -21.48
C THR A 465 -20.64 19.59 -21.24
N ASP A 466 -21.17 20.25 -22.28
CA ASP A 466 -21.58 21.67 -22.27
C ASP A 466 -20.48 22.61 -21.73
N TYR A 467 -19.21 22.31 -22.06
CA TYR A 467 -18.05 22.95 -21.45
C TYR A 467 -17.74 24.33 -22.03
N ILE A 468 -18.01 24.55 -23.31
CA ILE A 468 -17.92 25.86 -23.95
C ILE A 468 -19.32 26.38 -24.27
N VAL A 469 -19.65 27.57 -23.76
CA VAL A 469 -20.95 28.22 -24.01
C VAL A 469 -20.73 29.43 -24.92
N VAL A 470 -21.17 29.30 -26.16
CA VAL A 470 -21.10 30.38 -27.16
C VAL A 470 -22.46 31.03 -27.27
N SER A 471 -22.55 32.30 -26.91
CA SER A 471 -23.78 33.09 -27.02
C SER A 471 -23.83 33.84 -28.35
N GLU A 472 -25.02 34.16 -28.81
CA GLU A 472 -25.17 35.11 -29.92
C GLU A 472 -24.67 36.49 -29.48
N SER A 473 -23.87 37.16 -30.31
CA SER A 473 -23.39 38.51 -30.00
C SER A 473 -24.56 39.45 -29.78
N LEU A 474 -24.67 39.99 -28.56
CA LEU A 474 -25.68 40.98 -28.24
C LEU A 474 -25.25 42.37 -28.76
N PRO A 475 -26.18 43.16 -29.33
CA PRO A 475 -25.89 44.48 -29.91
C PRO A 475 -25.49 45.49 -28.81
N GLY A 476 -24.72 46.52 -29.18
CA GLY A 476 -24.03 47.47 -28.29
C GLY A 476 -24.88 48.30 -27.31
N ALA A 477 -24.32 49.39 -26.77
CA ALA A 477 -25.03 50.27 -25.84
C ALA A 477 -26.43 50.66 -26.37
N PRO A 478 -27.45 50.71 -25.51
CA PRO A 478 -28.81 50.95 -25.97
C PRO A 478 -28.93 52.32 -26.63
N VAL A 479 -29.53 52.39 -27.81
CA VAL A 479 -29.89 53.62 -28.53
C VAL A 479 -31.40 53.69 -28.60
N ALA A 480 -32.00 54.70 -27.99
CA ALA A 480 -33.45 54.85 -27.87
C ALA A 480 -34.08 55.16 -29.23
N ASN A 481 -35.16 54.47 -29.58
CA ASN A 481 -36.04 54.83 -30.70
C ASN A 481 -37.40 54.16 -30.54
N PHE A 482 -38.45 54.70 -31.15
CA PHE A 482 -39.78 54.11 -31.10
C PHE A 482 -40.67 54.53 -32.27
N THR A 483 -41.74 53.79 -32.48
CA THR A 483 -42.85 54.17 -33.38
C THR A 483 -44.18 54.04 -32.65
N ALA A 484 -45.23 54.65 -33.20
CA ALA A 484 -46.61 54.46 -32.74
C ALA A 484 -47.44 53.87 -33.89
N ASN A 485 -48.38 52.97 -33.57
CA ASN A 485 -49.29 52.39 -34.54
C ASN A 485 -50.23 53.44 -35.19
N VAL A 486 -50.60 54.46 -34.42
CA VAL A 486 -51.37 55.63 -34.87
C VAL A 486 -50.78 56.89 -34.25
N THR A 487 -50.73 57.98 -35.01
CA THR A 487 -50.26 59.30 -34.52
C THR A 487 -51.38 60.32 -34.40
N SER A 488 -52.61 59.94 -34.74
CA SER A 488 -53.80 60.76 -34.49
C SER A 488 -55.06 59.91 -34.33
N GLY A 489 -56.04 60.39 -33.56
CA GLY A 489 -57.31 59.69 -33.34
C GLY A 489 -58.26 60.47 -32.42
N ILE A 490 -59.33 59.84 -31.94
CA ILE A 490 -60.28 60.41 -30.97
C ILE A 490 -60.02 59.81 -29.59
N ALA A 491 -60.09 60.62 -28.53
CA ALA A 491 -60.03 60.21 -27.14
C ALA A 491 -61.20 59.25 -26.85
N PRO A 492 -61.12 58.37 -25.84
CA PRO A 492 -59.87 57.76 -25.42
C PRO A 492 -59.17 57.13 -26.63
N LEU A 493 -57.93 57.55 -26.92
CA LEU A 493 -57.11 57.00 -27.99
C LEU A 493 -56.06 56.09 -27.38
N ASP A 494 -56.24 54.79 -27.56
CA ASP A 494 -55.22 53.79 -27.24
C ASP A 494 -54.15 53.81 -28.34
N VAL A 495 -52.95 54.25 -27.96
CA VAL A 495 -51.78 54.24 -28.83
C VAL A 495 -50.86 53.12 -28.39
N GLN A 496 -50.64 52.14 -29.27
CA GLN A 496 -49.61 51.13 -29.09
C GLN A 496 -48.29 51.71 -29.55
N PHE A 497 -47.39 51.95 -28.59
CA PHE A 497 -46.02 52.29 -28.88
C PHE A 497 -45.22 51.00 -29.10
N THR A 498 -44.39 51.02 -30.14
CA THR A 498 -43.46 49.94 -30.44
C THR A 498 -42.06 50.47 -30.27
N ASP A 499 -41.33 49.89 -29.31
CA ASP A 499 -39.91 50.09 -29.15
C ASP A 499 -39.18 49.72 -30.45
N ALA A 500 -38.37 50.66 -30.93
CA ALA A 500 -37.46 50.48 -32.05
C ALA A 500 -36.02 50.71 -31.60
N SER A 501 -35.76 50.71 -30.28
CA SER A 501 -34.44 50.92 -29.71
C SER A 501 -33.53 49.77 -30.12
N THR A 502 -32.26 50.09 -30.33
CA THR A 502 -31.23 49.11 -30.70
C THR A 502 -30.27 48.93 -29.54
N GLY A 503 -29.51 47.84 -29.51
CA GLY A 503 -28.59 47.55 -28.40
C GLY A 503 -29.23 46.78 -27.24
N ASN A 504 -28.46 46.59 -26.17
CA ASN A 504 -28.87 45.85 -24.98
C ASN A 504 -29.72 46.71 -24.03
N VAL A 505 -31.04 46.68 -24.21
CA VAL A 505 -31.99 47.35 -23.30
C VAL A 505 -32.40 46.41 -22.16
N SER A 506 -32.17 46.83 -20.93
CA SER A 506 -32.57 46.14 -19.69
C SER A 506 -33.81 46.74 -19.03
N SER A 507 -34.14 48.00 -19.32
CA SER A 507 -35.38 48.64 -18.86
C SER A 507 -35.81 49.78 -19.77
N TYR A 508 -37.11 50.01 -19.80
CA TYR A 508 -37.79 51.06 -20.55
C TYR A 508 -38.40 52.05 -19.56
N SER A 509 -38.47 53.32 -19.95
CA SER A 509 -39.09 54.39 -19.19
C SER A 509 -39.75 55.35 -20.18
N TRP A 510 -41.07 55.27 -20.26
CA TRP A 510 -41.91 56.08 -21.14
C TRP A 510 -42.53 57.23 -20.36
N ASP A 511 -42.52 58.40 -20.97
CA ASP A 511 -43.18 59.62 -20.53
C ASP A 511 -43.98 60.14 -21.75
N PHE A 512 -45.30 59.96 -21.72
CA PHE A 512 -46.18 60.10 -22.89
C PHE A 512 -46.72 61.51 -23.09
N ASP A 513 -46.54 62.40 -22.11
CA ASP A 513 -46.85 63.83 -22.20
C ASP A 513 -45.61 64.73 -21.96
N ASN A 514 -44.46 64.12 -21.69
CA ASN A 514 -43.16 64.75 -21.46
C ASN A 514 -43.20 65.75 -20.29
N ASP A 515 -43.92 65.40 -19.22
CA ASP A 515 -44.03 66.18 -17.99
C ASP A 515 -42.89 65.90 -16.97
N GLY A 516 -42.04 64.92 -17.27
CA GLY A 516 -40.91 64.49 -16.44
C GLY A 516 -41.27 63.37 -15.46
N THR A 517 -42.49 62.84 -15.52
CA THR A 517 -42.92 61.66 -14.78
C THR A 517 -42.96 60.44 -15.70
N VAL A 518 -42.62 59.27 -15.15
CA VAL A 518 -42.61 58.03 -15.93
C VAL A 518 -44.01 57.41 -15.87
N ASP A 519 -44.65 57.32 -17.02
CA ASP A 519 -45.98 56.75 -17.21
C ASP A 519 -45.97 55.23 -17.37
N SER A 520 -44.92 54.67 -18.00
CA SER A 520 -44.79 53.21 -18.18
C SER A 520 -43.34 52.74 -18.22
N THR A 521 -43.13 51.49 -17.82
CA THR A 521 -41.83 50.80 -17.93
C THR A 521 -41.87 49.55 -18.80
N GLU A 522 -42.98 49.33 -19.50
CA GLU A 522 -43.13 48.21 -20.44
C GLU A 522 -42.35 48.51 -21.74
N GLN A 523 -41.90 47.46 -22.46
CA GLN A 523 -41.18 47.65 -23.72
C GLN A 523 -42.06 48.25 -24.81
N ASN A 524 -43.24 47.67 -25.03
CA ASN A 524 -44.21 48.12 -26.03
C ASN A 524 -45.52 48.47 -25.32
N PRO A 525 -45.58 49.61 -24.62
CA PRO A 525 -46.76 49.98 -23.84
C PRO A 525 -47.90 50.42 -24.76
N VAL A 526 -49.11 50.17 -24.28
CA VAL A 526 -50.30 50.88 -24.76
C VAL A 526 -50.57 52.01 -23.78
N TYR A 527 -50.70 53.24 -24.30
CA TYR A 527 -51.11 54.38 -23.49
C TYR A 527 -52.44 54.94 -23.98
N ASN A 528 -53.34 55.20 -23.05
CA ASN A 528 -54.68 55.71 -23.33
C ASN A 528 -54.72 57.22 -23.11
N TYR A 529 -54.74 57.97 -24.20
CA TYR A 529 -54.95 59.41 -24.16
C TYR A 529 -56.45 59.71 -24.03
N THR A 530 -56.88 59.92 -22.79
CA THR A 530 -58.30 60.11 -22.42
C THR A 530 -58.84 61.51 -22.71
N ALA A 531 -57.98 62.47 -23.02
CA ALA A 531 -58.34 63.85 -23.33
C ALA A 531 -57.83 64.26 -24.72
N ALA A 532 -58.53 65.20 -25.34
CA ALA A 532 -58.07 65.79 -26.59
C ALA A 532 -56.84 66.68 -26.33
N GLY A 533 -55.81 66.56 -27.18
CA GLY A 533 -54.54 67.26 -27.02
C GLY A 533 -53.46 66.82 -28.00
N ASN A 534 -52.37 67.59 -28.06
CA ASN A 534 -51.13 67.21 -28.73
C ASN A 534 -50.12 66.78 -27.68
N TYR A 535 -49.56 65.59 -27.82
CA TYR A 535 -48.71 64.97 -26.81
C TYR A 535 -47.29 64.72 -27.35
N THR A 536 -46.29 65.13 -26.57
CA THR A 536 -44.87 64.86 -26.81
C THR A 536 -44.49 63.59 -26.07
N VAL A 537 -43.84 62.64 -26.75
CA VAL A 537 -43.49 61.34 -26.16
C VAL A 537 -41.99 61.21 -26.03
N ASN A 538 -41.53 60.76 -24.86
CA ASN A 538 -40.13 60.50 -24.54
C ASN A 538 -39.96 59.03 -24.12
N LEU A 539 -39.00 58.34 -24.73
CA LEU A 539 -38.56 57.01 -24.33
C LEU A 539 -37.11 57.07 -23.86
N THR A 540 -36.87 56.70 -22.60
CA THR A 540 -35.54 56.39 -22.07
C THR A 540 -35.34 54.88 -21.98
N VAL A 541 -34.30 54.36 -22.63
CA VAL A 541 -33.88 52.96 -22.49
C VAL A 541 -32.59 52.87 -21.67
N THR A 542 -32.51 51.92 -20.75
CA THR A 542 -31.32 51.69 -19.93
C THR A 542 -30.85 50.26 -20.09
N GLY A 543 -29.56 50.09 -20.29
CA GLY A 543 -28.84 48.85 -20.48
C GLY A 543 -27.66 48.75 -19.53
N GLN A 544 -27.02 47.59 -19.53
CA GLN A 544 -25.84 47.33 -18.71
C GLN A 544 -24.67 48.30 -19.01
N GLU A 545 -24.64 48.86 -20.21
CA GLU A 545 -23.60 49.78 -20.71
C GLU A 545 -23.99 51.27 -20.65
N GLY A 546 -25.18 51.62 -20.14
CA GLY A 546 -25.64 53.01 -20.02
C GLY A 546 -27.11 53.21 -20.40
N SER A 547 -27.53 54.47 -20.50
CA SER A 547 -28.90 54.85 -20.89
C SER A 547 -28.90 55.86 -22.03
N ASP A 548 -29.88 55.78 -22.91
CA ASP A 548 -30.13 56.73 -24.00
C ASP A 548 -31.60 57.14 -24.02
N SER A 549 -31.95 58.28 -24.64
CA SER A 549 -33.34 58.77 -24.70
C SER A 549 -33.70 59.41 -26.04
N GLU A 550 -34.91 59.13 -26.51
CA GLU A 550 -35.47 59.68 -27.74
C GLU A 550 -36.76 60.46 -27.42
N VAL A 551 -36.86 61.69 -27.91
CA VAL A 551 -38.01 62.58 -27.70
C VAL A 551 -38.65 62.96 -29.03
N LYS A 552 -39.95 62.72 -29.18
CA LYS A 552 -40.74 63.13 -30.36
C LYS A 552 -41.80 64.15 -29.95
N THR A 553 -41.55 65.42 -30.29
CA THR A 553 -42.45 66.55 -30.01
C THR A 553 -43.74 66.47 -30.82
N ASP A 554 -44.88 66.73 -30.17
CA ASP A 554 -46.23 66.73 -30.75
C ASP A 554 -46.54 65.45 -31.57
N TYR A 555 -46.06 64.30 -31.10
CA TYR A 555 -46.09 63.05 -31.86
C TYR A 555 -47.48 62.41 -31.95
N ILE A 556 -48.32 62.56 -30.91
CA ILE A 556 -49.69 62.03 -30.88
C ILE A 556 -50.71 63.17 -30.81
N VAL A 557 -51.71 63.15 -31.69
CA VAL A 557 -52.80 64.13 -31.74
C VAL A 557 -54.16 63.48 -31.44
N VAL A 558 -54.78 63.84 -30.33
CA VAL A 558 -56.04 63.25 -29.87
C VAL A 558 -57.17 64.26 -29.96
N SER A 559 -58.27 63.85 -30.59
CA SER A 559 -59.54 64.57 -30.77
C SER A 559 -60.61 64.03 -29.79
N GLU A 560 -61.89 64.38 -29.80
CA GLU A 560 -62.88 63.88 -28.80
C GLU A 560 -63.73 62.65 -29.28
N PRO A 561 -64.15 61.71 -28.38
CA PRO A 561 -64.88 60.46 -28.72
C PRO A 561 -66.33 60.63 -29.18
N LEU A 562 -66.80 59.65 -29.95
CA LEU A 562 -68.22 59.29 -30.12
C LEU A 562 -68.51 57.93 -29.40
N PRO A 563 -69.56 57.77 -28.58
CA PRO A 563 -69.75 56.63 -27.65
C PRO A 563 -70.43 55.33 -28.22
N GLY A 564 -69.94 54.09 -27.89
CA GLY A 564 -70.64 52.79 -28.15
C GLY A 564 -69.99 51.38 -27.90
N VAL A 565 -68.66 51.15 -27.94
CA VAL A 565 -68.00 49.80 -28.12
C VAL A 565 -67.84 48.95 -26.80
N PRO A 566 -67.86 47.59 -26.81
CA PRO A 566 -67.67 46.73 -25.63
C PRO A 566 -66.18 46.47 -25.31
N VAL A 567 -65.87 45.94 -24.12
CA VAL A 567 -64.48 45.68 -23.63
C VAL A 567 -64.34 44.24 -23.09
N ALA A 568 -63.35 43.48 -23.56
CA ALA A 568 -63.12 42.05 -23.28
C ALA A 568 -62.37 41.80 -21.95
N ASN A 569 -62.71 40.73 -21.21
CA ASN A 569 -61.91 40.22 -20.07
C ASN A 569 -62.33 38.78 -19.66
N PHE A 570 -61.45 38.00 -19.01
CA PHE A 570 -61.76 36.66 -18.48
C PHE A 570 -60.83 36.11 -17.37
N THR A 571 -61.23 34.98 -16.75
CA THR A 571 -60.46 34.20 -15.74
C THR A 571 -60.54 32.68 -15.96
N ALA A 572 -59.71 31.89 -15.26
CA ALA A 572 -59.73 30.42 -15.26
C ALA A 572 -59.65 29.81 -13.85
N ASN A 573 -60.22 28.62 -13.65
CA ASN A 573 -60.25 27.95 -12.34
C ASN A 573 -58.90 27.34 -11.90
N ARG A 574 -58.01 27.03 -12.84
CA ARG A 574 -56.65 26.53 -12.60
C ARG A 574 -55.75 26.87 -13.77
N THR A 575 -54.50 27.20 -13.48
CA THR A 575 -53.49 27.61 -14.48
C THR A 575 -52.34 26.60 -14.61
N SER A 576 -52.36 25.50 -13.85
CA SER A 576 -51.36 24.43 -14.01
C SER A 576 -51.87 23.04 -13.62
N GLY A 577 -51.28 22.01 -14.24
CA GLY A 577 -51.62 20.61 -13.97
C GLY A 577 -50.85 19.59 -14.82
N LYS A 578 -51.37 18.37 -14.89
CA LYS A 578 -50.81 17.25 -15.67
C LYS A 578 -51.72 16.94 -16.84
N ALA A 579 -51.16 16.54 -17.97
CA ALA A 579 -51.94 16.12 -19.13
C ALA A 579 -52.69 14.78 -18.87
N PRO A 580 -53.96 14.63 -19.29
CA PRO A 580 -54.85 15.69 -19.78
C PRO A 580 -55.33 16.61 -18.64
N LEU A 581 -55.35 17.93 -18.87
CA LEU A 581 -55.75 18.95 -17.90
C LEU A 581 -57.04 19.67 -18.33
N ASP A 582 -58.12 19.44 -17.58
CA ASP A 582 -59.38 20.18 -17.76
C ASP A 582 -59.30 21.56 -17.09
N VAL A 583 -59.64 22.63 -17.81
CA VAL A 583 -59.65 24.03 -17.36
C VAL A 583 -61.00 24.68 -17.67
N GLN A 584 -61.64 25.25 -16.66
CA GLN A 584 -62.89 26.00 -16.79
C GLN A 584 -62.57 27.50 -16.89
N PHE A 585 -63.04 28.14 -17.95
CA PHE A 585 -62.92 29.59 -18.18
C PHE A 585 -64.20 30.34 -17.78
N THR A 586 -64.06 31.60 -17.39
CA THR A 586 -65.17 32.48 -16.98
C THR A 586 -64.99 33.89 -17.54
N ASP A 587 -65.97 34.36 -18.31
CA ASP A 587 -66.05 35.71 -18.89
C ASP A 587 -66.20 36.80 -17.81
N ALA A 588 -65.53 37.92 -18.03
CA ALA A 588 -65.54 39.11 -17.18
C ALA A 588 -65.66 40.42 -17.99
N SER A 589 -66.05 40.33 -19.26
CA SER A 589 -66.15 41.45 -20.21
C SER A 589 -67.28 42.44 -19.86
N ILE A 590 -67.15 43.71 -20.27
CA ILE A 590 -68.11 44.80 -19.99
C ILE A 590 -68.65 45.44 -21.29
N GLY A 591 -69.82 46.07 -21.20
CA GLY A 591 -70.55 46.61 -22.35
C GLY A 591 -71.68 45.69 -22.82
N ASN A 592 -72.49 46.16 -23.78
CA ASN A 592 -73.50 45.31 -24.41
C ASN A 592 -72.79 44.34 -25.36
N ILE A 593 -72.71 43.05 -25.05
CA ILE A 593 -71.99 42.05 -25.86
C ILE A 593 -73.00 41.15 -26.59
N SER A 594 -72.83 40.97 -27.91
CA SER A 594 -73.65 40.08 -28.74
C SER A 594 -72.96 38.75 -29.10
N SER A 595 -71.64 38.63 -28.99
CA SER A 595 -70.90 37.39 -29.30
C SER A 595 -69.55 37.26 -28.59
N TYR A 596 -69.13 36.00 -28.39
CA TYR A 596 -67.86 35.57 -27.77
C TYR A 596 -67.08 34.67 -28.74
N SER A 597 -65.76 34.77 -28.72
CA SER A 597 -64.86 33.95 -29.53
C SER A 597 -63.57 33.65 -28.74
N TRP A 598 -63.38 32.39 -28.35
CA TRP A 598 -62.24 31.89 -27.58
C TRP A 598 -61.24 31.15 -28.47
N ASP A 599 -59.96 31.37 -28.22
CA ASP A 599 -58.82 30.65 -28.81
C ASP A 599 -57.86 30.28 -27.65
N PHE A 600 -57.76 28.98 -27.31
CA PHE A 600 -57.09 28.49 -26.10
C PHE A 600 -55.60 28.18 -26.29
N ASN A 601 -55.11 28.26 -27.52
CA ASN A 601 -53.69 28.09 -27.86
C ASN A 601 -53.12 29.30 -28.63
N ASN A 602 -53.96 30.31 -28.92
CA ASN A 602 -53.67 31.52 -29.67
C ASN A 602 -53.09 31.24 -31.07
N ASP A 603 -53.64 30.23 -31.75
CA ASP A 603 -53.23 29.83 -33.10
C ASP A 603 -54.02 30.53 -34.21
N GLY A 604 -54.95 31.41 -33.84
CA GLY A 604 -55.80 32.16 -34.75
C GLY A 604 -57.08 31.42 -35.15
N THR A 605 -57.34 30.24 -34.58
CA THR A 605 -58.59 29.49 -34.77
C THR A 605 -59.49 29.59 -33.54
N VAL A 606 -60.79 29.74 -33.78
CA VAL A 606 -61.77 29.84 -32.70
C VAL A 606 -62.12 28.44 -32.20
N ASP A 607 -61.75 28.16 -30.96
CA ASP A 607 -62.01 26.90 -30.25
C ASP A 607 -63.41 26.85 -29.61
N SER A 608 -63.96 27.99 -29.17
CA SER A 608 -65.29 28.06 -28.57
C SER A 608 -65.97 29.42 -28.74
N THR A 609 -67.31 29.41 -28.77
CA THR A 609 -68.15 30.63 -28.76
C THR A 609 -69.08 30.71 -27.54
N GLU A 610 -68.91 29.80 -26.58
CA GLU A 610 -69.65 29.84 -25.32
C GLU A 610 -69.11 30.96 -24.42
N GLN A 611 -69.97 31.56 -23.58
CA GLN A 611 -69.52 32.58 -22.64
C GLN A 611 -68.54 32.03 -21.58
N ASN A 612 -68.74 30.80 -21.09
CA ASN A 612 -67.93 30.18 -20.02
C ASN A 612 -67.52 28.73 -20.36
N PRO A 613 -66.59 28.52 -21.30
CA PRO A 613 -66.24 27.19 -21.83
C PRO A 613 -65.37 26.34 -20.88
N LEU A 614 -65.48 25.01 -21.03
CA LEU A 614 -64.57 24.01 -20.44
C LEU A 614 -63.65 23.45 -21.52
N TYR A 615 -62.32 23.56 -21.36
CA TYR A 615 -61.34 23.09 -22.34
C TYR A 615 -60.34 22.10 -21.74
N THR A 616 -59.92 21.11 -22.53
CA THR A 616 -58.99 20.05 -22.10
C THR A 616 -57.67 20.16 -22.84
N TYR A 617 -56.57 20.34 -22.09
CA TYR A 617 -55.22 20.34 -22.65
C TYR A 617 -54.60 18.94 -22.59
N ASP A 618 -54.58 18.24 -23.73
CA ASP A 618 -54.11 16.85 -23.84
C ASP A 618 -52.58 16.69 -23.91
N ALA A 619 -51.87 17.74 -24.35
CA ALA A 619 -50.42 17.71 -24.51
C ALA A 619 -49.71 18.49 -23.41
N VAL A 620 -48.45 18.14 -23.16
CA VAL A 620 -47.58 18.96 -22.30
C VAL A 620 -47.19 20.23 -23.04
N GLY A 621 -47.16 21.34 -22.33
CA GLY A 621 -46.89 22.62 -22.94
C GLY A 621 -47.26 23.80 -22.04
N THR A 622 -46.99 24.98 -22.57
CA THR A 622 -47.44 26.26 -22.01
C THR A 622 -48.32 26.91 -23.07
N TYR A 623 -49.55 27.29 -22.72
CA TYR A 623 -50.59 27.74 -23.65
C TYR A 623 -51.00 29.20 -23.37
N THR A 624 -51.18 29.98 -24.44
CA THR A 624 -51.72 31.35 -24.44
C THR A 624 -53.20 31.31 -24.78
N VAL A 625 -54.04 32.12 -24.11
CA VAL A 625 -55.50 32.14 -24.30
C VAL A 625 -55.96 33.53 -24.73
N ASN A 626 -56.84 33.61 -25.73
CA ASN A 626 -57.43 34.84 -26.27
C ASN A 626 -58.97 34.77 -26.23
N LEU A 627 -59.62 35.87 -25.83
CA LEU A 627 -61.07 36.06 -25.89
C LEU A 627 -61.40 37.36 -26.65
N THR A 628 -62.18 37.26 -27.73
CA THR A 628 -62.78 38.39 -28.44
C THR A 628 -64.27 38.52 -28.12
N VAL A 629 -64.74 39.73 -27.78
CA VAL A 629 -66.16 40.06 -27.60
C VAL A 629 -66.60 41.16 -28.56
N SER A 630 -67.84 41.14 -29.04
CA SER A 630 -68.32 42.13 -30.02
C SER A 630 -69.79 42.48 -29.87
N ASN A 631 -70.18 43.63 -30.42
CA ASN A 631 -71.56 44.15 -30.53
C ASN A 631 -71.78 44.97 -31.82
N GLU A 632 -72.92 45.66 -31.92
CA GLU A 632 -73.26 46.50 -33.10
C GLU A 632 -72.33 47.72 -33.28
N ASP A 633 -71.68 48.17 -32.20
CA ASP A 633 -70.82 49.34 -32.16
C ASP A 633 -69.33 48.98 -32.39
N GLY A 634 -68.91 47.73 -32.18
CA GLY A 634 -67.57 47.25 -32.47
C GLY A 634 -67.17 45.95 -31.75
N ASN A 635 -65.87 45.66 -31.68
CA ASN A 635 -65.32 44.51 -30.96
C ASN A 635 -64.08 44.90 -30.14
N ASP A 636 -63.77 44.08 -29.14
CA ASP A 636 -62.56 44.17 -28.32
C ASP A 636 -62.03 42.76 -27.98
N SER A 637 -60.74 42.62 -27.68
CA SER A 637 -60.10 41.33 -27.39
C SER A 637 -59.11 41.39 -26.22
N GLU A 638 -59.08 40.33 -25.41
CA GLU A 638 -58.16 40.15 -24.28
C GLU A 638 -57.28 38.91 -24.51
N VAL A 639 -55.96 39.05 -24.41
CA VAL A 639 -54.97 37.96 -24.62
C VAL A 639 -54.13 37.73 -23.36
N LYS A 640 -54.10 36.49 -22.84
CA LYS A 640 -53.28 36.09 -21.69
C LYS A 640 -52.18 35.10 -22.10
N THR A 641 -50.96 35.61 -22.26
CA THR A 641 -49.78 34.86 -22.69
C THR A 641 -49.29 33.86 -21.65
N GLY A 642 -49.08 32.60 -22.07
CA GLY A 642 -48.54 31.52 -21.22
C GLY A 642 -49.39 31.19 -19.99
N TYR A 643 -50.70 31.42 -20.08
CA TYR A 643 -51.65 31.37 -18.99
C TYR A 643 -51.86 29.96 -18.40
N ILE A 644 -51.76 28.89 -19.20
CA ILE A 644 -51.94 27.49 -18.74
C ILE A 644 -50.65 26.66 -18.91
N LYS A 645 -50.22 25.95 -17.86
CA LYS A 645 -49.01 25.07 -17.86
C LYS A 645 -49.32 23.59 -17.62
N VAL A 646 -48.93 22.72 -18.54
CA VAL A 646 -49.21 21.28 -18.51
C VAL A 646 -47.92 20.45 -18.51
N SER A 647 -47.77 19.53 -17.55
CA SER A 647 -46.53 18.75 -17.29
C SER A 647 -46.72 17.21 -17.39
N SER A 648 -45.64 16.44 -17.61
CA SER A 648 -45.64 14.96 -17.74
C SER A 648 -45.20 14.19 -16.47
N LEU A 649 -45.44 12.87 -16.46
CA LEU A 649 -44.92 11.91 -15.47
C LEU A 649 -43.58 11.29 -15.94
N SER A 650 -42.56 11.27 -15.07
CA SER A 650 -41.26 10.61 -15.33
C SER A 650 -41.43 9.13 -15.74
N SER A 651 -40.72 8.71 -16.79
CA SER A 651 -40.94 7.45 -17.52
C SER A 651 -40.09 6.26 -17.08
N ALA A 652 -39.05 6.44 -16.25
CA ALA A 652 -38.10 5.38 -15.90
C ALA A 652 -38.47 4.61 -14.60
N LYS A 653 -38.18 3.30 -14.55
CA LYS A 653 -38.14 2.53 -13.29
C LYS A 653 -36.93 3.00 -12.47
N PRO A 654 -37.03 3.02 -11.13
CA PRO A 654 -35.91 3.46 -10.31
C PRO A 654 -34.83 2.38 -10.26
N VAL A 655 -33.57 2.77 -10.16
CA VAL A 655 -32.42 1.86 -9.98
C VAL A 655 -31.80 2.15 -8.63
N ALA A 656 -31.79 1.16 -7.74
CA ALA A 656 -31.37 1.31 -6.35
C ALA A 656 -29.83 1.38 -6.25
N ASN A 657 -29.31 2.38 -5.56
CA ASN A 657 -27.89 2.45 -5.21
C ASN A 657 -27.70 3.26 -3.91
N PHE A 658 -26.60 3.03 -3.19
CA PHE A 658 -26.31 3.78 -1.98
C PHE A 658 -24.83 3.74 -1.57
N SER A 659 -24.43 4.69 -0.73
CA SER A 659 -23.13 4.73 -0.03
C SER A 659 -23.32 4.80 1.49
N VAL A 660 -22.28 4.46 2.25
CA VAL A 660 -22.32 4.46 3.72
C VAL A 660 -21.01 4.97 4.31
N THR A 661 -21.11 5.63 5.46
CA THR A 661 -19.94 6.07 6.23
C THR A 661 -20.19 5.95 7.74
N PRO A 662 -19.33 5.27 8.52
CA PRO A 662 -18.21 4.40 8.12
C PRO A 662 -18.66 2.96 7.77
N THR A 663 -17.87 2.21 6.98
CA THR A 663 -18.11 0.78 6.64
C THR A 663 -17.60 -0.19 7.69
N SER A 664 -16.73 0.25 8.61
CA SER A 664 -16.25 -0.58 9.70
C SER A 664 -15.98 0.25 10.95
N GLY A 665 -16.07 -0.39 12.11
CA GLY A 665 -15.78 0.29 13.37
C GLY A 665 -16.16 -0.49 14.61
N LYS A 666 -15.99 0.20 15.73
CA LYS A 666 -16.10 -0.33 17.08
C LYS A 666 -17.57 -0.40 17.50
N THR A 667 -18.03 -1.50 18.11
CA THR A 667 -19.37 -1.51 18.73
C THR A 667 -19.43 -0.54 19.93
N PRO A 668 -20.54 0.23 20.11
CA PRO A 668 -21.62 0.42 19.14
C PRO A 668 -21.19 1.33 17.97
N LEU A 669 -21.55 0.96 16.74
CA LEU A 669 -21.17 1.69 15.52
C LEU A 669 -22.37 2.44 14.94
N ASN A 670 -22.29 3.78 14.89
CA ASN A 670 -23.25 4.59 14.15
C ASN A 670 -22.79 4.72 12.69
N VAL A 671 -23.67 4.36 11.75
CA VAL A 671 -23.41 4.39 10.31
C VAL A 671 -24.45 5.29 9.63
N LYS A 672 -23.99 6.26 8.85
CA LYS A 672 -24.83 7.09 7.98
C LYS A 672 -24.98 6.41 6.62
N PHE A 673 -26.22 6.29 6.16
CA PHE A 673 -26.57 5.76 4.83
C PHE A 673 -27.02 6.92 3.94
N THR A 674 -26.49 6.97 2.72
CA THR A 674 -26.83 7.97 1.71
C THR A 674 -27.37 7.29 0.47
N ASP A 675 -28.59 7.62 0.08
CA ASP A 675 -29.23 7.16 -1.15
C ASP A 675 -28.52 7.75 -2.39
N ALA A 676 -28.24 6.90 -3.37
CA ALA A 676 -27.65 7.26 -4.65
C ALA A 676 -28.47 6.68 -5.81
N SER A 677 -29.74 6.37 -5.56
CA SER A 677 -30.64 5.72 -6.52
C SER A 677 -31.09 6.68 -7.63
N THR A 678 -31.22 6.19 -8.86
CA THR A 678 -31.69 6.97 -10.02
C THR A 678 -33.14 6.65 -10.37
N GLY A 679 -33.74 7.40 -11.31
CA GLY A 679 -35.11 7.18 -11.78
C GLY A 679 -36.20 7.69 -10.82
N SER A 680 -35.91 8.77 -10.09
CA SER A 680 -36.88 9.52 -9.26
C SER A 680 -37.69 8.63 -8.30
N PRO A 681 -37.04 7.90 -7.38
CA PRO A 681 -37.73 7.08 -6.39
C PRO A 681 -38.61 7.95 -5.48
N THR A 682 -39.81 7.46 -5.15
CA THR A 682 -40.76 8.14 -4.25
C THR A 682 -40.88 7.45 -2.89
N SER A 683 -40.22 6.30 -2.69
CA SER A 683 -40.19 5.57 -1.42
C SER A 683 -38.93 4.70 -1.28
N TRP A 684 -38.46 4.56 -0.03
CA TRP A 684 -37.25 3.82 0.34
C TRP A 684 -37.57 2.77 1.42
N PHE A 685 -36.89 1.63 1.35
CA PHE A 685 -36.94 0.60 2.37
C PHE A 685 -35.54 0.02 2.59
N TRP A 686 -35.02 0.25 3.79
CA TRP A 686 -33.73 -0.23 4.25
C TRP A 686 -33.90 -1.46 5.15
N ASN A 687 -33.08 -2.47 4.93
CA ASN A 687 -32.85 -3.56 5.87
C ASN A 687 -31.36 -3.61 6.19
N PHE A 688 -31.02 -3.32 7.46
CA PHE A 688 -29.64 -3.20 7.91
C PHE A 688 -28.97 -4.55 8.22
N GLY A 689 -29.69 -5.67 8.10
CA GLY A 689 -29.13 -7.01 8.31
C GLY A 689 -29.00 -7.43 9.77
N ASP A 690 -29.28 -6.55 10.73
CA ASP A 690 -29.36 -6.85 12.17
C ASP A 690 -30.79 -7.07 12.68
N GLY A 691 -31.76 -7.12 11.76
CA GLY A 691 -33.20 -7.25 12.01
C GLY A 691 -33.96 -5.91 11.98
N SER A 692 -33.26 -4.78 12.13
CA SER A 692 -33.84 -3.45 12.08
C SER A 692 -34.04 -2.93 10.64
N LYS A 693 -34.95 -1.96 10.49
CA LYS A 693 -35.42 -1.45 9.19
C LYS A 693 -35.61 0.07 9.24
N SER A 694 -35.58 0.74 8.09
CA SER A 694 -35.90 2.17 7.96
C SER A 694 -36.61 2.49 6.65
N TYR A 695 -37.42 3.55 6.65
CA TYR A 695 -38.12 4.08 5.47
C TYR A 695 -37.68 5.50 5.09
N ARG A 696 -36.69 6.05 5.80
CA ARG A 696 -36.09 7.36 5.45
C ARG A 696 -35.17 7.19 4.25
N GLN A 697 -35.06 8.22 3.41
CA GLN A 697 -34.11 8.23 2.29
C GLN A 697 -32.66 8.06 2.77
N ASN A 698 -32.23 8.88 3.74
CA ASN A 698 -30.85 8.89 4.28
C ASN A 698 -30.83 8.61 5.79
N PRO A 699 -31.00 7.35 6.25
CA PRO A 699 -31.03 7.02 7.68
C PRO A 699 -29.64 7.01 8.32
N ILE A 700 -29.61 7.20 9.65
CA ILE A 700 -28.47 6.87 10.50
C ILE A 700 -28.87 5.66 11.34
N HIS A 701 -28.07 4.59 11.32
CA HIS A 701 -28.34 3.36 12.05
C HIS A 701 -27.23 3.01 13.04
N LYS A 702 -27.60 2.48 14.21
CA LYS A 702 -26.68 2.09 15.28
C LYS A 702 -26.60 0.58 15.41
N TYR A 703 -25.50 0.00 14.97
CA TYR A 703 -25.19 -1.40 15.21
C TYR A 703 -24.64 -1.59 16.62
N SER A 704 -25.43 -2.21 17.50
CA SER A 704 -25.08 -2.37 18.92
C SER A 704 -24.36 -3.69 19.24
N LYS A 705 -24.31 -4.63 18.28
CA LYS A 705 -23.61 -5.91 18.42
C LYS A 705 -22.46 -5.98 17.42
N ALA A 706 -21.41 -6.71 17.78
CA ALA A 706 -20.38 -7.06 16.80
C ALA A 706 -20.94 -8.05 15.80
N GLY A 707 -20.46 -7.96 14.57
CA GLY A 707 -20.96 -8.76 13.46
C GLY A 707 -20.55 -8.19 12.12
N ILE A 708 -20.85 -8.98 11.09
CA ILE A 708 -20.75 -8.59 9.69
C ILE A 708 -22.18 -8.52 9.18
N TYR A 709 -22.57 -7.37 8.64
CA TYR A 709 -23.96 -7.08 8.28
C TYR A 709 -24.11 -6.81 6.79
N THR A 710 -25.06 -7.52 6.17
CA THR A 710 -25.50 -7.32 4.78
C THR A 710 -26.64 -6.31 4.74
N VAL A 711 -26.48 -5.26 3.93
CA VAL A 711 -27.44 -4.16 3.84
C VAL A 711 -28.20 -4.22 2.52
N ASN A 712 -29.52 -4.05 2.59
CA ASN A 712 -30.40 -3.98 1.43
C ASN A 712 -31.09 -2.61 1.37
N LEU A 713 -31.13 -2.01 0.18
CA LEU A 713 -31.99 -0.86 -0.12
C LEU A 713 -32.96 -1.25 -1.23
N THR A 714 -34.25 -1.06 -0.99
CA THR A 714 -35.29 -1.14 -2.02
C THR A 714 -35.88 0.24 -2.25
N VAL A 715 -35.90 0.70 -3.49
CA VAL A 715 -36.55 1.95 -3.90
C VAL A 715 -37.72 1.67 -4.84
N LYS A 716 -38.76 2.52 -4.80
CA LYS A 716 -39.95 2.38 -5.63
C LYS A 716 -40.46 3.74 -6.12
N ASN A 717 -40.96 3.76 -7.34
CA ASN A 717 -41.79 4.84 -7.90
C ASN A 717 -43.06 4.24 -8.54
N ALA A 718 -43.84 5.04 -9.28
CA ALA A 718 -45.07 4.58 -9.93
C ALA A 718 -44.84 3.51 -11.02
N LYS A 719 -43.64 3.43 -11.61
CA LYS A 719 -43.28 2.50 -12.69
C LYS A 719 -42.74 1.16 -12.18
N GLY A 720 -42.29 1.09 -10.93
CA GLY A 720 -41.82 -0.18 -10.35
C GLY A 720 -40.93 -0.02 -9.12
N ARG A 721 -40.28 -1.11 -8.72
CA ARG A 721 -39.30 -1.16 -7.63
C ARG A 721 -38.00 -1.83 -8.08
N ASN A 722 -36.90 -1.45 -7.44
CA ASN A 722 -35.60 -2.11 -7.59
C ASN A 722 -34.93 -2.26 -6.22
N THR A 723 -34.11 -3.30 -6.05
CA THR A 723 -33.42 -3.61 -4.79
C THR A 723 -31.95 -3.84 -5.07
N VAL A 724 -31.09 -3.20 -4.29
CA VAL A 724 -29.65 -3.45 -4.26
C VAL A 724 -29.26 -4.07 -2.92
N THR A 725 -28.40 -5.08 -2.97
CA THR A 725 -27.89 -5.80 -1.79
C THR A 725 -26.37 -5.69 -1.75
N LYS A 726 -25.82 -5.17 -0.66
CA LYS A 726 -24.37 -5.16 -0.41
C LYS A 726 -24.06 -6.15 0.71
N THR A 727 -23.47 -7.29 0.34
CA THR A 727 -23.10 -8.37 1.27
C THR A 727 -21.88 -8.01 2.09
N ASP A 728 -21.86 -8.43 3.36
CA ASP A 728 -20.75 -8.24 4.30
C ASP A 728 -20.24 -6.79 4.42
N TYR A 729 -21.16 -5.84 4.23
CA TYR A 729 -20.83 -4.45 3.92
C TYR A 729 -20.47 -3.62 5.16
N ILE A 730 -21.09 -3.90 6.31
CA ILE A 730 -20.75 -3.24 7.59
C ILE A 730 -20.07 -4.22 8.53
N LYS A 731 -18.87 -3.87 9.00
CA LYS A 731 -18.08 -4.68 9.95
C LYS A 731 -17.99 -4.02 11.31
N VAL A 732 -18.66 -4.60 12.30
CA VAL A 732 -18.66 -4.11 13.68
C VAL A 732 -17.80 -5.03 14.54
N ILE A 733 -16.71 -4.50 15.10
CA ILE A 733 -15.69 -5.27 15.82
C ILE A 733 -15.74 -5.06 17.35
N THR A 734 -15.38 -6.12 18.07
CA THR A 734 -15.10 -6.13 19.53
C THR A 734 -13.64 -6.51 19.79
N LYS A 735 -13.18 -6.40 21.04
CA LYS A 735 -11.87 -6.95 21.42
C LYS A 735 -11.89 -8.46 21.13
N PRO A 736 -10.86 -9.00 20.46
CA PRO A 736 -10.86 -10.41 20.09
C PRO A 736 -10.63 -11.26 21.34
N VAL A 737 -11.20 -12.46 21.35
CA VAL A 737 -10.97 -13.48 22.40
C VAL A 737 -10.36 -14.69 21.72
N ALA A 738 -9.12 -14.97 22.06
CA ALA A 738 -8.32 -16.01 21.45
C ALA A 738 -8.84 -17.40 21.85
N ASN A 739 -9.02 -18.29 20.88
CA ASN A 739 -9.30 -19.70 21.14
C ASN A 739 -8.84 -20.56 19.96
N PHE A 740 -8.51 -21.82 20.21
CA PHE A 740 -8.11 -22.73 19.13
C PHE A 740 -8.34 -24.21 19.43
N SER A 741 -8.28 -25.02 18.39
CA SER A 741 -8.22 -26.48 18.46
C SER A 741 -6.98 -27.00 17.70
N ALA A 742 -6.61 -28.27 17.94
CA ALA A 742 -5.51 -28.91 17.22
C ALA A 742 -5.75 -30.42 17.07
N THR A 743 -5.34 -30.98 15.93
CA THR A 743 -5.49 -32.40 15.64
C THR A 743 -4.27 -32.92 14.88
N PRO A 744 -3.63 -34.03 15.31
CA PRO A 744 -3.80 -34.73 16.59
C PRO A 744 -3.10 -34.00 17.75
N THR A 745 -3.56 -34.20 18.99
CA THR A 745 -2.90 -33.67 20.22
C THR A 745 -1.83 -34.60 20.80
N SER A 746 -1.68 -35.81 20.27
CA SER A 746 -0.59 -36.71 20.65
C SER A 746 -0.17 -37.64 19.51
N GLY A 747 1.09 -38.06 19.50
CA GLY A 747 1.59 -38.98 18.48
C GLY A 747 3.09 -39.21 18.49
N LYS A 748 3.59 -39.98 17.49
CA LYS A 748 5.02 -40.27 17.35
C LYS A 748 5.77 -39.07 16.79
N THR A 749 7.00 -38.85 17.26
CA THR A 749 7.93 -37.99 16.52
C THR A 749 8.33 -38.62 15.16
N PRO A 750 8.42 -37.84 14.07
CA PRO A 750 7.95 -36.47 13.97
C PRO A 750 6.41 -36.40 13.91
N LEU A 751 5.80 -35.53 14.71
CA LEU A 751 4.34 -35.35 14.78
C LEU A 751 3.92 -34.11 14.00
N LYS A 752 3.15 -34.30 12.94
CA LYS A 752 2.48 -33.21 12.22
C LYS A 752 1.13 -32.94 12.87
N VAL A 753 0.90 -31.69 13.28
CA VAL A 753 -0.34 -31.22 13.96
C VAL A 753 -0.93 -30.05 13.17
N THR A 754 -2.21 -30.13 12.85
CA THR A 754 -2.95 -29.02 12.24
C THR A 754 -3.70 -28.27 13.33
N PHE A 755 -3.60 -26.94 13.31
CA PHE A 755 -4.25 -26.04 14.25
C PHE A 755 -5.37 -25.28 13.54
N ALA A 756 -6.48 -25.09 14.24
CA ALA A 756 -7.61 -24.30 13.75
C ALA A 756 -7.95 -23.18 14.74
N ASP A 757 -7.95 -21.95 14.25
CA ASP A 757 -8.41 -20.77 14.97
C ASP A 757 -9.92 -20.85 15.21
N THR A 758 -10.33 -20.64 16.45
CA THR A 758 -11.74 -20.59 16.88
C THR A 758 -12.01 -19.31 17.67
N SER A 759 -11.16 -18.30 17.49
CA SER A 759 -11.22 -17.02 18.18
C SER A 759 -12.47 -16.23 17.79
N THR A 760 -12.97 -15.41 18.71
CA THR A 760 -14.12 -14.51 18.48
C THR A 760 -13.67 -13.06 18.36
N GLY A 761 -14.57 -12.18 17.92
CA GLY A 761 -14.33 -10.74 17.84
C GLY A 761 -13.63 -10.25 16.56
N ILE A 762 -13.61 -11.07 15.50
CA ILE A 762 -13.09 -10.71 14.16
C ILE A 762 -11.60 -10.27 14.24
N PRO A 763 -10.68 -11.22 14.53
CA PRO A 763 -9.25 -10.95 14.48
C PRO A 763 -8.76 -10.75 13.03
N ASP A 764 -7.74 -9.91 12.85
CA ASP A 764 -7.07 -9.65 11.56
C ASP A 764 -5.59 -10.07 11.55
N LYS A 765 -5.03 -10.46 12.71
CA LYS A 765 -3.64 -10.93 12.86
C LYS A 765 -3.57 -12.06 13.89
N TRP A 766 -2.72 -13.05 13.61
CA TRP A 766 -2.46 -14.23 14.47
C TRP A 766 -0.97 -14.35 14.76
N ILE A 767 -0.62 -14.82 15.95
CA ILE A 767 0.73 -15.23 16.34
C ILE A 767 0.60 -16.53 17.11
N TRP A 768 1.11 -17.60 16.51
CA TRP A 768 1.21 -18.91 17.12
C TRP A 768 2.61 -19.11 17.70
N ASP A 769 2.69 -19.63 18.91
CA ASP A 769 3.91 -20.15 19.52
C ASP A 769 3.66 -21.62 19.88
N PHE A 770 4.38 -22.52 19.23
CA PHE A 770 4.14 -23.96 19.35
C PHE A 770 4.81 -24.60 20.58
N GLY A 771 5.60 -23.83 21.35
CA GLY A 771 6.29 -24.28 22.55
C GLY A 771 7.60 -25.03 22.30
N ASP A 772 8.04 -25.15 21.05
CA ASP A 772 9.33 -25.75 20.65
C ASP A 772 10.35 -24.72 20.12
N GLY A 773 10.05 -23.42 20.32
CA GLY A 773 10.83 -22.29 19.82
C GLY A 773 10.36 -21.74 18.47
N SER A 774 9.47 -22.46 17.75
CA SER A 774 8.94 -22.01 16.46
C SER A 774 7.65 -21.19 16.60
N LYS A 775 7.47 -20.24 15.67
CA LYS A 775 6.31 -19.34 15.59
C LYS A 775 5.78 -19.21 14.16
N THR A 776 4.52 -18.82 14.00
CA THR A 776 3.93 -18.50 12.70
C THR A 776 2.80 -17.48 12.82
N PHE A 777 2.42 -16.86 11.69
CA PHE A 777 1.43 -15.80 11.60
C PHE A 777 0.17 -16.17 10.79
N HIS A 778 0.08 -17.41 10.29
CA HIS A 778 -1.10 -17.89 9.58
C HIS A 778 -2.26 -18.17 10.56
N GLN A 779 -3.52 -17.97 10.11
CA GLN A 779 -4.71 -18.24 10.93
C GLN A 779 -4.82 -19.71 11.32
N ASN A 780 -4.72 -20.63 10.35
CA ASN A 780 -4.88 -22.08 10.54
C ASN A 780 -3.61 -22.83 10.12
N PRO A 781 -2.52 -22.79 10.91
CA PRO A 781 -1.25 -23.36 10.50
C PRO A 781 -1.21 -24.88 10.69
N THR A 782 -0.24 -25.51 10.04
CA THR A 782 0.18 -26.88 10.34
C THR A 782 1.64 -26.88 10.77
N HIS A 783 1.94 -27.54 11.89
CA HIS A 783 3.27 -27.58 12.49
C HIS A 783 3.80 -28.99 12.63
N LYS A 784 5.13 -29.18 12.54
CA LYS A 784 5.80 -30.47 12.67
C LYS A 784 6.75 -30.48 13.87
N TYR A 785 6.34 -31.13 14.94
CA TYR A 785 7.19 -31.38 16.09
C TYR A 785 8.17 -32.53 15.80
N SER A 786 9.46 -32.21 15.72
CA SER A 786 10.51 -33.18 15.35
C SER A 786 11.23 -33.83 16.55
N LYS A 787 10.99 -33.32 17.76
CA LYS A 787 11.55 -33.88 19.01
C LYS A 787 10.42 -34.43 19.88
N ALA A 788 10.75 -35.40 20.73
CA ALA A 788 9.83 -35.87 21.77
C ALA A 788 9.71 -34.81 22.85
N GLY A 789 8.53 -34.65 23.43
CA GLY A 789 8.26 -33.64 24.44
C GLY A 789 6.79 -33.40 24.69
N ILE A 790 6.52 -32.58 25.69
CA ILE A 790 5.20 -32.06 26.03
C ILE A 790 5.25 -30.55 25.75
N TYR A 791 4.40 -30.07 24.85
CA TYR A 791 4.46 -28.71 24.33
C TYR A 791 3.25 -27.91 24.76
N THR A 792 3.52 -26.72 25.31
CA THR A 792 2.53 -25.68 25.61
C THR A 792 2.36 -24.79 24.39
N VAL A 793 1.12 -24.61 23.91
CA VAL A 793 0.85 -23.83 22.71
C VAL A 793 0.15 -22.53 23.07
N ASN A 794 0.63 -21.42 22.53
CA ASN A 794 0.01 -20.10 22.66
C ASN A 794 -0.54 -19.61 21.32
N LEU A 795 -1.74 -19.04 21.35
CA LEU A 795 -2.29 -18.27 20.24
C LEU A 795 -2.57 -16.85 20.72
N THR A 796 -1.96 -15.87 20.08
CA THR A 796 -2.32 -14.45 20.23
C THR A 796 -3.05 -13.98 18.99
N VAL A 797 -4.24 -13.40 19.17
CA VAL A 797 -5.00 -12.76 18.09
C VAL A 797 -5.14 -11.27 18.34
N LYS A 798 -5.17 -10.47 17.28
CA LYS A 798 -5.28 -9.01 17.33
C LYS A 798 -6.30 -8.51 16.31
N ASN A 799 -6.92 -7.38 16.64
CA ASN A 799 -7.56 -6.45 15.70
C ASN A 799 -7.39 -5.00 16.19
N ALA A 800 -8.04 -4.04 15.54
CA ALA A 800 -7.98 -2.61 15.91
C ALA A 800 -8.51 -2.27 17.33
N LYS A 801 -9.21 -3.19 18.02
CA LYS A 801 -9.65 -3.02 19.42
C LYS A 801 -8.62 -3.51 20.45
N GLY A 802 -7.65 -4.31 20.03
CA GLY A 802 -6.59 -4.82 20.92
C GLY A 802 -6.20 -6.25 20.61
N ARG A 803 -5.49 -6.86 21.55
CA ARG A 803 -5.02 -8.25 21.46
C ARG A 803 -5.52 -9.09 22.63
N ASN A 804 -5.63 -10.40 22.41
CA ASN A 804 -5.83 -11.39 23.46
C ASN A 804 -4.99 -12.63 23.16
N THR A 805 -4.54 -13.32 24.20
CA THR A 805 -3.72 -14.53 24.10
C THR A 805 -4.38 -15.63 24.90
N VAL A 806 -4.42 -16.84 24.32
CA VAL A 806 -4.81 -18.06 24.99
C VAL A 806 -3.63 -19.02 25.01
N THR A 807 -3.41 -19.65 26.16
CA THR A 807 -2.35 -20.63 26.39
C THR A 807 -2.99 -21.97 26.74
N LYS A 808 -2.65 -23.02 26.00
CA LYS A 808 -2.99 -24.40 26.35
C LYS A 808 -1.72 -25.13 26.80
N THR A 809 -1.62 -25.37 28.10
CA THR A 809 -0.50 -26.08 28.72
C THR A 809 -0.55 -27.57 28.41
N GLU A 810 0.63 -28.18 28.23
CA GLU A 810 0.79 -29.61 27.96
C GLU A 810 -0.08 -30.17 26.81
N TYR A 811 -0.39 -29.31 25.84
CA TYR A 811 -1.46 -29.55 24.88
C TYR A 811 -1.07 -30.55 23.80
N ILE A 812 0.19 -30.52 23.34
CA ILE A 812 0.70 -31.47 22.34
C ILE A 812 1.72 -32.42 22.99
N LYS A 813 1.48 -33.74 22.90
CA LYS A 813 2.34 -34.78 23.47
C LYS A 813 3.01 -35.60 22.39
N VAL A 814 4.31 -35.40 22.19
CA VAL A 814 5.11 -36.11 21.20
C VAL A 814 5.94 -37.18 21.90
N ILE A 815 5.63 -38.43 21.65
CA ILE A 815 6.22 -39.58 22.35
C ILE A 815 7.24 -40.33 21.47
N THR A 816 8.24 -40.91 22.13
CA THR A 816 9.20 -41.88 21.58
C THR A 816 9.05 -43.24 22.25
N LYS A 817 9.74 -44.27 21.75
CA LYS A 817 9.83 -45.54 22.46
C LYS A 817 10.55 -45.29 23.81
N PRO A 818 10.00 -45.77 24.93
CA PRO A 818 10.59 -45.50 26.23
C PRO A 818 11.89 -46.30 26.39
N VAL A 819 12.82 -45.76 27.17
CA VAL A 819 14.08 -46.43 27.53
C VAL A 819 14.12 -46.57 29.05
N ALA A 820 14.10 -47.82 29.52
CA ALA A 820 14.01 -48.16 30.93
C ALA A 820 15.30 -47.77 31.66
N ASN A 821 15.20 -47.09 32.79
CA ASN A 821 16.31 -46.88 33.71
C ASN A 821 15.78 -46.65 35.13
N PHE A 822 16.61 -46.93 36.14
CA PHE A 822 16.23 -46.70 37.53
C PHE A 822 17.42 -46.56 38.47
N THR A 823 17.16 -46.09 39.69
CA THR A 823 18.08 -46.08 40.84
C THR A 823 17.42 -46.73 42.06
N SER A 824 18.21 -47.01 43.11
CA SER A 824 17.73 -47.49 44.41
C SER A 824 18.30 -46.66 45.55
N SER A 825 17.61 -46.62 46.69
CA SER A 825 18.06 -45.92 47.89
C SER A 825 19.29 -46.53 48.54
N VAL A 826 19.46 -47.85 48.43
CA VAL A 826 20.61 -48.63 48.89
C VAL A 826 20.84 -49.80 47.93
N THR A 827 22.07 -50.30 47.86
CA THR A 827 22.43 -51.51 47.07
C THR A 827 22.91 -52.68 47.94
N SER A 828 23.12 -52.46 49.25
CA SER A 828 23.41 -53.55 50.19
C SER A 828 22.96 -53.25 51.63
N GLY A 829 22.79 -54.31 52.44
CA GLY A 829 22.43 -54.20 53.86
C GLY A 829 21.97 -55.53 54.48
N LYS A 830 21.64 -55.54 55.77
CA LYS A 830 21.23 -56.76 56.48
C LYS A 830 19.77 -57.14 56.22
N ALA A 831 19.46 -58.43 56.21
CA ALA A 831 18.07 -58.90 56.18
C ALA A 831 17.34 -58.56 57.50
N PRO A 832 16.08 -58.05 57.46
CA PRO A 832 15.34 -57.65 56.27
C PRO A 832 15.74 -56.24 55.76
N LEU A 833 16.03 -56.13 54.47
CA LEU A 833 16.45 -54.88 53.83
C LEU A 833 15.28 -54.22 53.08
N LYS A 834 14.93 -52.98 53.45
CA LYS A 834 13.94 -52.15 52.75
C LYS A 834 14.65 -51.27 51.71
N VAL A 835 14.24 -51.35 50.45
CA VAL A 835 14.82 -50.62 49.32
C VAL A 835 13.74 -49.85 48.59
N THR A 836 13.93 -48.55 48.41
CA THR A 836 13.07 -47.72 47.54
C THR A 836 13.71 -47.60 46.17
N PHE A 837 12.95 -47.85 45.12
CA PHE A 837 13.39 -47.72 43.73
C PHE A 837 12.77 -46.47 43.10
N THR A 838 13.58 -45.75 42.32
CA THR A 838 13.18 -44.53 41.60
C THR A 838 13.34 -44.77 40.11
N ASP A 839 12.25 -44.63 39.36
CA ASP A 839 12.24 -44.66 37.90
C ASP A 839 12.97 -43.43 37.34
N THR A 840 13.92 -43.67 36.44
CA THR A 840 14.64 -42.63 35.70
C THR A 840 14.53 -42.86 34.19
N SER A 841 13.51 -43.61 33.77
CA SER A 841 13.26 -43.94 32.37
C SER A 841 12.93 -42.71 31.51
N THR A 842 13.35 -42.74 30.25
CA THR A 842 13.06 -41.68 29.27
C THR A 842 11.94 -42.09 28.30
N GLY A 843 11.44 -41.13 27.50
CA GLY A 843 10.45 -41.41 26.44
C GLY A 843 8.98 -41.45 26.91
N ILE A 844 8.65 -40.85 28.06
CA ILE A 844 7.30 -40.70 28.59
C ILE A 844 6.58 -42.06 28.70
N PRO A 845 7.01 -42.94 29.62
CA PRO A 845 6.30 -44.18 29.91
C PRO A 845 4.96 -43.92 30.63
N ASP A 846 3.97 -44.77 30.35
CA ASP A 846 2.64 -44.75 30.98
C ASP A 846 2.35 -46.00 31.84
N LYS A 847 3.24 -47.00 31.81
CA LYS A 847 3.15 -48.26 32.57
C LYS A 847 4.54 -48.75 33.00
N TRP A 848 4.61 -49.28 34.22
CA TRP A 848 5.82 -49.86 34.83
C TRP A 848 5.56 -51.29 35.31
N ILE A 849 6.57 -52.14 35.19
CA ILE A 849 6.59 -53.49 35.74
C ILE A 849 7.97 -53.72 36.34
N TRP A 850 8.02 -53.85 37.65
CA TRP A 850 9.20 -54.19 38.43
C TRP A 850 9.21 -55.68 38.74
N ASP A 851 10.36 -56.31 38.64
CA ASP A 851 10.64 -57.64 39.17
C ASP A 851 11.88 -57.53 40.07
N PHE A 852 11.71 -57.83 41.35
CA PHE A 852 12.75 -57.59 42.36
C PHE A 852 13.75 -58.73 42.48
N GLY A 853 13.57 -59.83 41.72
CA GLY A 853 14.48 -60.98 41.70
C GLY A 853 14.25 -62.01 42.81
N ASP A 854 13.33 -61.76 43.73
CA ASP A 854 12.93 -62.67 44.81
C ASP A 854 11.56 -63.33 44.58
N GLY A 855 11.02 -63.17 43.36
CA GLY A 855 9.69 -63.65 42.95
C GLY A 855 8.57 -62.62 43.10
N SER A 856 8.83 -61.48 43.77
CA SER A 856 7.85 -60.40 43.91
C SER A 856 7.94 -59.35 42.80
N LYS A 857 6.82 -58.64 42.55
CA LYS A 857 6.68 -57.65 41.48
C LYS A 857 5.96 -56.39 41.96
N SER A 858 6.13 -55.29 41.23
CA SER A 858 5.35 -54.06 41.44
C SER A 858 4.98 -53.39 40.11
N TYR A 859 3.92 -52.58 40.12
CA TYR A 859 3.43 -51.82 38.96
C TYR A 859 3.44 -50.30 39.22
N LEU A 860 3.92 -49.87 40.39
CA LEU A 860 4.10 -48.46 40.72
C LEU A 860 5.30 -47.89 39.96
N GLN A 861 5.26 -46.60 39.63
CA GLN A 861 6.41 -45.92 39.03
C GLN A 861 7.63 -45.98 39.96
N ASN A 862 7.46 -45.63 41.23
CA ASN A 862 8.53 -45.62 42.25
C ASN A 862 8.15 -46.52 43.44
N PRO A 863 8.40 -47.84 43.38
CA PRO A 863 8.01 -48.77 44.44
C PRO A 863 9.03 -48.82 45.59
N THR A 864 8.55 -49.23 46.76
CA THR A 864 9.41 -49.66 47.87
C THR A 864 9.22 -51.15 48.10
N HIS A 865 10.32 -51.90 48.22
CA HIS A 865 10.33 -53.35 48.41
C HIS A 865 11.12 -53.77 49.66
N LYS A 866 10.77 -54.92 50.26
CA LYS A 866 11.42 -55.47 51.44
C LYS A 866 11.97 -56.86 51.15
N TYR A 867 13.29 -56.98 51.06
CA TYR A 867 13.98 -58.25 50.94
C TYR A 867 14.14 -58.91 52.32
N SER A 868 13.48 -60.05 52.54
CA SER A 868 13.42 -60.69 53.87
C SER A 868 14.45 -61.79 54.09
N LYS A 869 15.19 -62.20 53.06
CA LYS A 869 16.23 -63.25 53.11
C LYS A 869 17.56 -62.69 52.61
N ALA A 870 18.67 -63.22 53.14
CA ALA A 870 19.99 -62.96 52.59
C ALA A 870 20.10 -63.54 51.17
N GLY A 871 20.83 -62.85 50.30
CA GLY A 871 20.95 -63.21 48.89
C GLY A 871 21.36 -62.03 48.01
N THR A 872 21.67 -62.35 46.76
CA THR A 872 21.99 -61.36 45.73
C THR A 872 20.88 -61.35 44.69
N TYR A 873 20.24 -60.21 44.49
CA TYR A 873 19.03 -60.08 43.68
C TYR A 873 19.27 -59.22 42.44
N ALA A 874 18.87 -59.73 41.27
CA ALA A 874 18.78 -58.95 40.04
C ALA A 874 17.43 -58.23 39.97
N VAL A 875 17.45 -56.94 39.60
CA VAL A 875 16.23 -56.13 39.52
C VAL A 875 15.95 -55.76 38.07
N ASN A 876 14.72 -56.02 37.63
CA ASN A 876 14.23 -55.68 36.30
C ASN A 876 13.21 -54.55 36.38
N LEU A 877 13.34 -53.57 35.49
CA LEU A 877 12.30 -52.59 35.21
C LEU A 877 11.90 -52.69 33.74
N THR A 878 10.63 -52.98 33.48
CA THR A 878 10.02 -52.83 32.16
C THR A 878 9.11 -51.61 32.14
N VAL A 879 9.39 -50.66 31.25
CA VAL A 879 8.52 -49.51 31.00
C VAL A 879 7.86 -49.61 29.63
N LYS A 880 6.62 -49.12 29.52
CA LYS A 880 5.84 -49.15 28.28
C LYS A 880 5.14 -47.81 28.06
N ASN A 881 4.95 -47.49 26.79
CA ASN A 881 3.93 -46.54 26.32
C ASN A 881 3.29 -47.07 25.02
N ALA A 882 2.45 -46.25 24.38
CA ALA A 882 1.81 -46.58 23.10
C ALA A 882 2.79 -46.90 21.94
N LYS A 883 4.09 -46.61 22.06
CA LYS A 883 5.12 -46.91 21.03
C LYS A 883 5.87 -48.21 21.26
N GLY A 884 5.77 -48.80 22.45
CA GLY A 884 6.42 -50.08 22.74
C GLY A 884 6.87 -50.18 24.18
N ARG A 885 7.61 -51.25 24.46
CA ARG A 885 8.22 -51.49 25.77
C ARG A 885 9.74 -51.56 25.66
N ASN A 886 10.41 -51.24 26.75
CA ASN A 886 11.82 -51.49 26.95
C ASN A 886 12.02 -52.04 28.38
N THR A 887 12.99 -52.93 28.53
CA THR A 887 13.32 -53.56 29.81
C THR A 887 14.80 -53.35 30.06
N ILE A 888 15.14 -52.97 31.28
CA ILE A 888 16.51 -52.95 31.79
C ILE A 888 16.60 -53.93 32.96
N THR A 889 17.69 -54.69 32.97
CA THR A 889 18.05 -55.62 34.05
C THR A 889 19.35 -55.15 34.66
N LYS A 890 19.35 -54.88 35.96
CA LYS A 890 20.60 -54.72 36.73
C LYS A 890 20.87 -56.01 37.48
N THR A 891 21.86 -56.77 37.02
CA THR A 891 22.29 -58.03 37.63
C THR A 891 22.98 -57.77 38.96
N GLU A 892 22.73 -58.64 39.94
CA GLU A 892 23.35 -58.54 41.28
C GLU A 892 23.22 -57.17 41.96
N TYR A 893 22.13 -56.45 41.67
CA TYR A 893 22.01 -55.04 42.01
C TYR A 893 21.77 -54.80 43.51
N ILE A 894 21.06 -55.70 44.18
CA ILE A 894 20.80 -55.63 45.62
C ILE A 894 21.45 -56.83 46.32
N LYS A 895 22.36 -56.57 47.26
CA LYS A 895 23.02 -57.59 48.09
C LYS A 895 22.54 -57.53 49.54
N VAL A 896 21.80 -58.56 49.97
CA VAL A 896 21.31 -58.69 51.34
C VAL A 896 22.20 -59.68 52.10
N VAL A 897 22.79 -59.24 53.20
CA VAL A 897 23.68 -60.03 54.06
C VAL A 897 23.04 -60.47 55.36
#